data_AF-A0AA90ZKT1-F1
#
_entry.id   AF-A0AA90ZKT1-F1
#
_cell.length_a   1.000
_cell.length_b   1.000
_cell.length_c   1.000
_cell.angle_alpha   90.00
_cell.angle_beta   90.00
_cell.angle_gamma   90.00
#
_symmetry.space_group_name_H-M   'P 1'
#
loop_
_entity.id
_entity.type
_entity.pdbx_description
1 polymer ?
#
loop_
_entity_poly.entity_id
_entity_poly.type
_entity_poly.pdbx_seq_one_letter_code
_entity_poly.pdbx_strand_id
1 'polypeptide(L)'
;MERNLDRKTLSFSKGMTNVPSDLLSEDSELAYSQNIIYRNGEMVPIQKMKPFGTVGGTILFVHKMADFENIITYDKYVGDSGENKYTIRCYKKSDLNAPIGEFEGEGEVKDAQAVGNTLVLATDNGLRYILYESDTYKDLGMNIPNLKCNFTFEKPTNNYIPEESERTLMNISNDVDGPDAWKCYYDANGKFLHAAGDEPSGIFQQGTYHHFSIKVSTDGSHEKGFQETVQGHVAQAINWVKSKNMFAFPFFVRCAFRLFDGSYTKITTPYICYPTINRNCRFSSATFDRTHNTYMDLRQMTGKESIFYFIEYSELKFKFEPISNDWRDIIKEIVVFASDQVLPFRLDSGWKLVSPNDTYMKPSANFGYDKYRELPFNYDKQAMASHTITVHSEIQPEYKTDQEIIDELLTKSQFYKLFSVKASDKVMDGNWHYSVNGIKDGDRTFIAKGVVENLTTQTQLNVDDYYGWAKATAERLYTYNGRLQAIGLLRYPFGGFSNFTGRDLTGDDYYYMYTHIVTNTSDTWTMNVASVNKSFLRGWIYYPDPNATEIILYSGEKYLRIPLIIHPMLNGSYSFTNLPSAEGDAEFESITEDEMIELVKNLNQPEYLDSQIFTSVVNNPFVFEASGDNTVGTGKILGIVANTEAVSQGQFGQYPLLVFTDEGIYAMSVNAEGLYSSIHPISREVCNNADSITPTDKVVYFTSEKGLMATSGGEAICVSGQLSGGKNRGLPSDFLPFKTFLENCLIAYDYKASLLRIFNKKTSYHYVYNMVDKIFSISHNYTSSKIFCRTVANNYPDNLVQFDDSSVYSLTNIPLAEDDANDYDCVMTTRPLKLGGSTILKSLRGLKHLLDSDAGTVSVTVYGSNNGKDWIALKSLFGKPWKYFKLEYSFKNFKASDSFAGSIIETQSRREDKIR
;
A
#
# COMPACT_ATOMS: atom_id res chain seq x y z
N MET A 1 1.88 -87.33 -0.42
CA MET A 1 0.76 -86.42 -0.07
C MET A 1 1.30 -85.01 -0.24
N GLU A 2 1.10 -84.40 -1.41
CA GLU A 2 1.56 -83.03 -1.68
C GLU A 2 0.93 -82.08 -0.65
N ARG A 3 1.78 -81.28 0.01
CA ARG A 3 1.30 -80.23 0.90
C ARG A 3 0.71 -79.15 0.01
N ASN A 4 -0.61 -78.99 -0.02
CA ASN A 4 -1.24 -77.79 -0.59
C ASN A 4 -0.74 -76.58 0.20
N LEU A 5 0.24 -75.87 -0.36
CA LEU A 5 0.84 -74.66 0.17
C LEU A 5 0.35 -73.49 -0.66
N ASP A 6 -0.28 -72.53 0.00
CA ASP A 6 -0.69 -71.27 -0.63
C ASP A 6 0.48 -70.30 -0.53
N ARG A 7 0.96 -69.81 -1.70
CA ARG A 7 2.01 -68.80 -1.81
C ARG A 7 1.39 -67.44 -2.03
N LYS A 8 1.82 -66.45 -1.23
CA LYS A 8 1.45 -65.05 -1.40
C LYS A 8 2.68 -64.17 -1.36
N THR A 9 2.85 -63.36 -2.40
CA THR A 9 3.83 -62.27 -2.41
C THR A 9 3.22 -61.05 -1.76
N LEU A 10 3.92 -60.49 -0.78
CA LEU A 10 3.60 -59.21 -0.17
C LEU A 10 4.42 -58.13 -0.85
N SER A 11 3.75 -57.20 -1.52
CA SER A 11 4.28 -55.87 -1.84
C SER A 11 3.66 -54.85 -0.88
N PHE A 12 4.40 -53.78 -0.57
CA PHE A 12 3.98 -52.75 0.39
C PHE A 12 3.60 -51.42 -0.28
N SER A 13 3.20 -51.49 -1.55
CA SER A 13 2.86 -50.32 -2.37
C SER A 13 1.64 -49.52 -1.87
N LYS A 14 0.81 -50.08 -0.97
CA LYS A 14 -0.29 -49.36 -0.34
C LYS A 14 0.13 -48.51 0.87
N GLY A 15 1.35 -48.68 1.36
CA GLY A 15 1.92 -47.88 2.45
C GLY A 15 1.09 -47.90 3.74
N MET A 16 1.25 -46.85 4.55
CA MET A 16 0.55 -46.71 5.83
C MET A 16 -0.92 -46.32 5.65
N THR A 17 -1.82 -47.04 6.31
CA THR A 17 -3.26 -46.70 6.36
C THR A 17 -3.91 -47.05 7.71
N ASN A 18 -4.90 -46.24 8.10
CA ASN A 18 -5.76 -46.42 9.27
C ASN A 18 -7.18 -46.87 8.89
N VAL A 19 -7.50 -46.90 7.60
CA VAL A 19 -8.81 -47.32 7.06
C VAL A 19 -8.64 -48.37 5.94
N PRO A 20 -9.51 -49.39 5.85
CA PRO A 20 -10.61 -49.70 6.76
C PRO A 20 -10.09 -50.27 8.11
N SER A 21 -10.98 -50.82 8.93
CA SER A 21 -10.59 -51.46 10.19
C SER A 21 -9.63 -52.64 9.96
N ASP A 22 -8.89 -53.02 11.00
CA ASP A 22 -7.93 -54.14 10.97
C ASP A 22 -8.54 -55.48 10.50
N LEU A 23 -9.85 -55.66 10.62
CA LEU A 23 -10.55 -56.87 10.16
C LEU A 23 -10.73 -56.92 8.64
N LEU A 24 -10.75 -55.76 7.98
CA LEU A 24 -10.98 -55.59 6.55
C LEU A 24 -9.74 -55.09 5.79
N SER A 25 -8.65 -54.80 6.51
CA SER A 25 -7.40 -54.32 5.90
C SER A 25 -6.85 -55.35 4.91
N GLU A 26 -6.10 -54.89 3.92
CA GLU A 26 -5.45 -55.79 2.96
C GLU A 26 -4.08 -56.26 3.45
N ASP A 27 -3.56 -57.33 2.84
CA ASP A 27 -2.26 -57.92 3.22
C ASP A 27 -1.06 -57.06 2.78
N SER A 28 -1.27 -56.07 1.91
CA SER A 28 -0.26 -55.15 1.38
C SER A 28 -0.19 -53.81 2.13
N GLU A 29 -0.99 -53.64 3.18
CA GLU A 29 -1.08 -52.41 3.95
C GLU A 29 -0.17 -52.43 5.17
N LEU A 30 0.39 -51.27 5.51
CA LEU A 30 1.24 -51.07 6.69
C LEU A 30 0.45 -50.37 7.80
N ALA A 31 0.65 -50.84 9.02
CA ALA A 31 0.22 -50.14 10.23
C ALA A 31 1.24 -49.08 10.64
N TYR A 32 2.52 -49.32 10.34
CA TYR A 32 3.64 -48.48 10.72
C TYR A 32 4.76 -48.60 9.68
N SER A 33 5.39 -47.48 9.31
CA SER A 33 6.58 -47.41 8.46
C SER A 33 7.43 -46.26 8.97
N GLN A 34 8.68 -46.56 9.34
CA GLN A 34 9.61 -45.61 9.91
C GLN A 34 10.94 -45.64 9.16
N ASN A 35 11.40 -44.45 8.74
CA ASN A 35 12.63 -44.20 7.99
C ASN A 35 12.74 -44.98 6.66
N ILE A 36 11.63 -45.55 6.18
CA ILE A 36 11.56 -46.31 4.92
C ILE A 36 10.23 -46.00 4.24
N ILE A 37 10.24 -45.82 2.92
CA ILE A 37 9.07 -45.44 2.14
C ILE A 37 9.07 -46.22 0.82
N TYR A 38 7.89 -46.57 0.32
CA TYR A 38 7.80 -47.17 -0.99
C TYR A 38 8.02 -46.10 -2.07
N ARG A 39 8.98 -46.35 -2.96
CA ARG A 39 9.36 -45.46 -4.07
C ARG A 39 10.10 -46.28 -5.12
N ASN A 40 9.96 -45.94 -6.40
CA ASN A 40 10.62 -46.64 -7.50
C ASN A 40 10.27 -48.14 -7.57
N GLY A 41 9.09 -48.53 -7.07
CA GLY A 41 8.63 -49.92 -7.09
C GLY A 41 8.99 -50.74 -5.84
N GLU A 42 9.80 -50.21 -4.91
CA GLU A 42 10.35 -50.96 -3.77
C GLU A 42 10.34 -50.11 -2.49
N MET A 43 10.54 -50.73 -1.32
CA MET A 43 10.74 -50.00 -0.07
C MET A 43 12.19 -49.54 0.03
N VAL A 44 12.43 -48.23 0.10
CA VAL A 44 13.77 -47.63 0.17
C VAL A 44 13.91 -46.74 1.39
N PRO A 45 15.12 -46.59 1.97
CA PRO A 45 15.34 -45.67 3.09
C PRO A 45 14.98 -44.22 2.75
N ILE A 46 14.45 -43.51 3.75
CA ILE A 46 14.30 -42.06 3.69
C ILE A 46 15.66 -41.45 4.06
N GLN A 47 16.30 -40.78 3.09
CA GLN A 47 17.60 -40.16 3.31
C GLN A 47 17.54 -39.07 4.39
N LYS A 48 18.61 -38.99 5.19
CA LYS A 48 18.75 -37.98 6.25
C LYS A 48 18.99 -36.61 5.61
N MET A 49 18.39 -35.58 6.19
CA MET A 49 18.70 -34.20 5.80
C MET A 49 20.17 -33.90 6.10
N LYS A 50 20.80 -33.02 5.31
CA LYS A 50 22.20 -32.64 5.53
C LYS A 50 22.31 -31.34 6.34
N PRO A 51 23.14 -31.31 7.40
CA PRO A 51 23.43 -30.08 8.11
C PRO A 51 23.97 -29.03 7.14
N PHE A 52 23.44 -27.82 7.25
CA PHE A 52 23.83 -26.66 6.47
C PHE A 52 24.66 -25.68 7.32
N GLY A 53 24.24 -25.44 8.55
CA GLY A 53 24.95 -24.59 9.50
C GLY A 53 24.11 -24.25 10.73
N THR A 54 24.48 -23.17 11.42
CA THR A 54 23.77 -22.66 12.60
C THR A 54 23.60 -21.15 12.44
N VAL A 55 22.44 -20.63 12.81
CA VAL A 55 22.15 -19.19 12.79
C VAL A 55 21.57 -18.76 14.14
N GLY A 56 21.83 -17.51 14.53
CA GLY A 56 21.15 -16.89 15.68
C GLY A 56 19.70 -16.57 15.36
N GLY A 57 18.80 -16.85 16.30
CA GLY A 57 17.37 -16.61 16.19
C GLY A 57 16.60 -17.57 15.29
N THR A 58 15.39 -17.20 14.93
CA THR A 58 14.48 -18.03 14.09
C THR A 58 14.54 -17.54 12.65
N ILE A 59 14.73 -18.44 11.68
CA ILE A 59 14.67 -18.06 10.27
C ILE A 59 13.27 -17.55 9.93
N LEU A 60 13.21 -16.34 9.40
CA LEU A 60 11.99 -15.69 8.97
C LEU A 60 11.81 -15.81 7.45
N PHE A 61 12.88 -15.54 6.69
CA PHE A 61 12.82 -15.46 5.23
C PHE A 61 14.19 -15.70 4.60
N VAL A 62 14.22 -16.08 3.32
CA VAL A 62 15.43 -16.12 2.51
C VAL A 62 15.34 -15.07 1.41
N HIS A 63 16.12 -14.01 1.53
CA HIS A 63 16.17 -12.92 0.56
C HIS A 63 17.14 -13.28 -0.57
N LYS A 64 16.58 -13.70 -1.70
CA LYS A 64 17.31 -14.24 -2.84
C LYS A 64 17.04 -13.45 -4.11
N MET A 65 18.11 -13.04 -4.78
CA MET A 65 18.10 -12.44 -6.12
C MET A 65 19.11 -13.18 -7.01
N ALA A 66 19.31 -12.72 -8.24
CA ALA A 66 20.28 -13.34 -9.16
C ALA A 66 21.71 -13.33 -8.61
N ASP A 67 22.09 -12.24 -7.92
CA ASP A 67 23.48 -11.98 -7.51
C ASP A 67 23.77 -12.25 -6.03
N PHE A 68 22.74 -12.48 -5.21
CA PHE A 68 22.92 -12.72 -3.77
C PHE A 68 21.82 -13.62 -3.19
N GLU A 69 22.16 -14.25 -2.06
CA GLU A 69 21.26 -15.11 -1.32
C GLU A 69 21.57 -14.96 0.18
N ASN A 70 20.63 -14.38 0.91
CA ASN A 70 20.79 -14.01 2.32
C ASN A 70 19.69 -14.64 3.19
N ILE A 71 20.04 -15.07 4.40
CA ILE A 71 19.12 -15.62 5.38
C ILE A 71 18.74 -14.53 6.37
N ILE A 72 17.44 -14.28 6.51
CA ILE A 72 16.88 -13.31 7.44
C ILE A 72 16.37 -14.07 8.65
N THR A 73 16.87 -13.74 9.84
CA THR A 73 16.41 -14.29 11.10
C THR A 73 15.84 -13.22 12.01
N TYR A 74 15.00 -13.62 12.95
CA TYR A 74 14.46 -12.74 13.98
C TYR A 74 14.54 -13.38 15.36
N ASP A 75 14.74 -12.54 16.37
CA ASP A 75 14.64 -12.86 17.79
C ASP A 75 13.66 -11.92 18.46
N LYS A 76 12.90 -12.44 19.42
CA LYS A 76 12.00 -11.64 20.26
C LYS A 76 12.54 -11.56 21.69
N TYR A 77 12.43 -10.39 22.30
CA TYR A 77 12.83 -10.15 23.68
C TYR A 77 11.95 -9.06 24.31
N VAL A 78 12.04 -8.92 25.63
CA VAL A 78 11.35 -7.86 26.37
C VAL A 78 12.40 -6.81 26.72
N GLY A 79 12.13 -5.55 26.39
CA GLY A 79 12.99 -4.42 26.73
C GLY A 79 12.96 -4.10 28.22
N ASP A 80 13.86 -3.20 28.64
CA ASP A 80 13.99 -2.81 30.05
C ASP A 80 12.72 -2.16 30.62
N SER A 81 11.85 -1.59 29.77
CA SER A 81 10.58 -0.96 30.18
C SER A 81 9.37 -1.91 30.06
N GLY A 82 9.60 -3.20 29.80
CA GLY A 82 8.55 -4.22 29.68
C GLY A 82 7.90 -4.32 28.29
N GLU A 83 8.38 -3.54 27.32
CA GLU A 83 7.90 -3.52 25.93
C GLU A 83 8.41 -4.71 25.12
N ASN A 84 7.59 -5.25 24.22
CA ASN A 84 8.02 -6.28 23.28
C ASN A 84 8.95 -5.67 22.23
N LYS A 85 10.10 -6.31 22.02
CA LYS A 85 11.08 -5.94 21.00
C LYS A 85 11.49 -7.13 20.16
N TYR A 86 12.06 -6.83 19.00
CA TYR A 86 12.68 -7.82 18.14
C TYR A 86 14.01 -7.34 17.58
N THR A 87 14.87 -8.30 17.24
CA THR A 87 16.10 -8.08 16.49
C THR A 87 16.03 -8.86 15.19
N ILE A 88 16.28 -8.20 14.06
CA ILE A 88 16.47 -8.81 12.75
C ILE A 88 17.95 -8.97 12.48
N ARG A 89 18.37 -10.13 11.98
CA ARG A 89 19.74 -10.38 11.51
C ARG A 89 19.73 -10.90 10.08
N CYS A 90 20.59 -10.35 9.25
CA CYS A 90 20.74 -10.74 7.85
C CYS A 90 22.09 -11.43 7.67
N TYR A 91 22.13 -12.71 7.31
CA TYR A 91 23.36 -13.46 7.06
C TYR A 91 23.55 -13.72 5.58
N LYS A 92 24.80 -13.70 5.08
CA LYS A 92 25.09 -14.25 3.75
C LYS A 92 24.93 -15.76 3.82
N LYS A 93 24.19 -16.38 2.91
CA LYS A 93 24.02 -17.85 2.94
C LYS A 93 25.37 -18.58 2.82
N SER A 94 26.33 -18.00 2.09
CA SER A 94 27.69 -18.55 1.97
C SER A 94 28.54 -18.44 3.23
N ASP A 95 28.19 -17.57 4.17
CA ASP A 95 28.92 -17.36 5.43
C ASP A 95 27.97 -16.96 6.57
N LEU A 96 27.67 -17.92 7.44
CA LEU A 96 26.76 -17.75 8.58
C LEU A 96 27.47 -17.28 9.86
N ASN A 97 28.77 -16.99 9.82
CA ASN A 97 29.54 -16.67 11.03
C ASN A 97 29.16 -15.31 11.62
N ALA A 98 28.81 -14.33 10.79
CA ALA A 98 28.45 -12.99 11.22
C ALA A 98 27.33 -12.40 10.34
N PRO A 99 26.39 -11.62 10.92
CA PRO A 99 25.38 -10.92 10.15
C PRO A 99 25.99 -9.74 9.39
N ILE A 100 25.50 -9.49 8.17
CA ILE A 100 25.78 -8.33 7.32
C ILE A 100 24.75 -7.19 7.50
N GLY A 101 23.90 -7.31 8.52
CA GLY A 101 22.94 -6.31 8.97
C GLY A 101 22.25 -6.80 10.24
N GLU A 102 22.11 -5.91 11.22
CA GLU A 102 21.41 -6.19 12.48
C GLU A 102 20.57 -4.97 12.87
N PHE A 103 19.27 -5.16 13.12
CA PHE A 103 18.31 -4.08 13.33
C PHE A 103 17.34 -4.41 14.46
N GLU A 104 17.17 -3.49 15.40
CA GLU A 104 16.19 -3.62 16.48
C GLU A 104 14.88 -2.90 16.15
N GLY A 105 13.75 -3.36 16.68
CA GLY A 105 12.46 -2.69 16.56
C GLY A 105 11.50 -3.06 17.70
N GLU A 106 10.42 -2.30 17.81
CA GLU A 106 9.36 -2.52 18.80
C GLU A 106 8.19 -3.31 18.20
N GLY A 107 7.51 -4.08 19.05
CA GLY A 107 6.37 -4.93 18.69
C GLY A 107 6.77 -6.35 18.27
N GLU A 108 5.92 -7.03 17.51
CA GLU A 108 6.16 -8.33 16.92
C GLU A 108 6.32 -8.24 15.39
N VAL A 109 7.18 -9.11 14.85
CA VAL A 109 7.31 -9.35 13.40
C VAL A 109 6.37 -10.48 13.01
N LYS A 110 5.49 -10.23 12.05
CA LYS A 110 4.48 -11.19 11.59
C LYS A 110 4.95 -12.00 10.38
N ASP A 111 5.58 -11.32 9.43
CA ASP A 111 6.01 -11.93 8.17
C ASP A 111 7.12 -11.11 7.50
N ALA A 112 7.81 -11.71 6.53
CA ALA A 112 8.79 -11.01 5.70
C ALA A 112 8.77 -11.47 4.25
N GLN A 113 8.96 -10.52 3.36
CA GLN A 113 9.05 -10.72 1.91
C GLN A 113 10.03 -9.72 1.31
N ALA A 114 10.39 -9.89 0.03
CA ALA A 114 11.24 -8.93 -0.66
C ALA A 114 10.76 -8.60 -2.07
N VAL A 115 10.84 -7.32 -2.44
CA VAL A 115 10.68 -6.85 -3.81
C VAL A 115 12.04 -6.34 -4.28
N GLY A 116 12.68 -7.10 -5.16
CA GLY A 116 14.04 -6.80 -5.61
C GLY A 116 15.03 -6.83 -4.45
N ASN A 117 15.81 -5.76 -4.30
CA ASN A 117 16.75 -5.59 -3.21
C ASN A 117 16.13 -4.98 -1.93
N THR A 118 14.82 -4.73 -1.89
CA THR A 118 14.14 -4.22 -0.70
C THR A 118 13.47 -5.35 0.07
N LEU A 119 13.95 -5.64 1.28
CA LEU A 119 13.29 -6.48 2.26
C LEU A 119 12.17 -5.69 2.95
N VAL A 120 11.01 -6.31 3.12
CA VAL A 120 9.83 -5.73 3.76
C VAL A 120 9.37 -6.65 4.88
N LEU A 121 9.23 -6.10 6.08
CA LEU A 121 8.76 -6.80 7.26
C LEU A 121 7.36 -6.30 7.62
N ALA A 122 6.41 -7.22 7.77
CA ALA A 122 5.13 -6.91 8.40
C ALA A 122 5.29 -6.95 9.91
N THR A 123 4.83 -5.90 10.60
CA THR A 123 4.92 -5.78 12.06
C THR A 123 3.63 -5.20 12.64
N ASP A 124 3.44 -5.33 13.95
CA ASP A 124 2.34 -4.66 14.67
C ASP A 124 2.34 -3.13 14.49
N ASN A 125 3.50 -2.56 14.15
CA ASN A 125 3.71 -1.12 14.05
C ASN A 125 3.72 -0.57 12.62
N GLY A 126 3.66 -1.42 11.61
CA GLY A 126 3.63 -1.04 10.20
C GLY A 126 4.50 -1.94 9.33
N LEU A 127 4.66 -1.55 8.07
CA LEU A 127 5.61 -2.20 7.16
C LEU A 127 6.99 -1.56 7.35
N ARG A 128 8.01 -2.34 7.74
CA ARG A 128 9.41 -1.88 7.84
C ARG A 128 10.18 -2.23 6.58
N TYR A 129 10.93 -1.27 6.04
CA TYR A 129 11.69 -1.42 4.80
C TYR A 129 13.19 -1.44 5.09
N ILE A 130 13.88 -2.45 4.56
CA ILE A 130 15.33 -2.61 4.72
C ILE A 130 15.93 -2.84 3.34
N LEU A 131 16.82 -1.94 2.90
CA LEU A 131 17.43 -1.96 1.58
C LEU A 131 18.74 -2.76 1.61
N TYR A 132 18.90 -3.71 0.70
CA TYR A 132 20.18 -4.36 0.45
C TYR A 132 20.96 -3.60 -0.63
N GLU A 133 22.13 -3.11 -0.26
CA GLU A 133 23.02 -2.36 -1.15
C GLU A 133 24.48 -2.53 -0.72
N SER A 134 25.37 -2.64 -1.70
CA SER A 134 26.83 -2.75 -1.46
C SER A 134 27.19 -3.83 -0.44
N ASP A 135 26.63 -5.03 -0.60
CA ASP A 135 26.86 -6.20 0.26
C ASP A 135 26.40 -6.08 1.73
N THR A 136 25.61 -5.06 2.06
CA THR A 136 25.10 -4.80 3.41
C THR A 136 23.61 -4.45 3.39
N TYR A 137 22.95 -4.51 4.55
CA TYR A 137 21.58 -4.03 4.70
C TYR A 137 21.55 -2.65 5.38
N LYS A 138 20.63 -1.79 4.96
CA LYS A 138 20.36 -0.46 5.51
C LYS A 138 18.88 -0.34 5.85
N ASP A 139 18.57 0.00 7.10
CA ASP A 139 17.20 0.21 7.55
C ASP A 139 16.67 1.58 7.08
N LEU A 140 15.54 1.57 6.39
CA LEU A 140 14.84 2.80 5.97
C LEU A 140 13.73 3.19 6.96
N GLY A 141 13.41 2.32 7.92
CA GLY A 141 12.33 2.50 8.88
C GLY A 141 10.96 2.04 8.35
N MET A 142 9.90 2.48 9.03
CA MET A 142 8.51 2.04 8.75
C MET A 142 7.69 3.02 7.91
N ASN A 143 8.18 4.24 7.71
CA ASN A 143 7.44 5.28 7.04
C ASN A 143 8.33 5.95 6.00
N ILE A 144 7.81 6.03 4.78
CA ILE A 144 8.28 7.02 3.82
C ILE A 144 8.17 8.39 4.52
N PRO A 145 9.21 9.25 4.48
CA PRO A 145 9.19 10.56 5.09
C PRO A 145 7.92 11.33 4.73
N ASN A 146 7.40 12.12 5.65
CA ASN A 146 6.27 12.99 5.35
C ASN A 146 6.73 14.16 4.47
N LEU A 147 6.05 14.37 3.35
CA LEU A 147 6.27 15.50 2.47
C LEU A 147 5.79 16.79 3.14
N LYS A 148 6.72 17.60 3.65
CA LYS A 148 6.40 18.90 4.26
C LYS A 148 6.70 20.02 3.28
N CYS A 149 5.66 20.68 2.82
CA CYS A 149 5.76 21.85 1.96
C CYS A 149 4.86 22.97 2.44
N ASN A 150 5.25 24.21 2.13
CA ASN A 150 4.36 25.35 2.21
C ASN A 150 4.56 26.28 1.00
N PHE A 151 3.52 27.04 0.70
CA PHE A 151 3.49 28.00 -0.40
C PHE A 151 3.07 29.36 0.09
N THR A 152 3.54 30.42 -0.55
CA THR A 152 3.02 31.77 -0.38
C THR A 152 3.25 32.56 -1.65
N PHE A 153 2.85 33.82 -1.66
CA PHE A 153 2.98 34.69 -2.82
C PHE A 153 3.56 36.03 -2.43
N GLU A 154 4.35 36.59 -3.32
CA GLU A 154 4.92 37.91 -3.13
C GLU A 154 4.82 38.71 -4.43
N LYS A 155 4.43 39.99 -4.31
CA LYS A 155 4.47 40.89 -5.45
C LYS A 155 5.92 41.11 -5.87
N PRO A 156 6.21 41.25 -7.17
CA PRO A 156 7.54 41.66 -7.60
C PRO A 156 7.92 42.99 -6.94
N THR A 157 9.01 43.00 -6.18
CA THR A 157 9.53 44.20 -5.52
C THR A 157 10.66 44.82 -6.36
N ASN A 158 11.23 45.95 -5.94
CA ASN A 158 12.30 46.67 -6.65
C ASN A 158 13.51 45.80 -7.05
N ASN A 159 13.65 44.61 -6.47
CA ASN A 159 14.69 43.65 -6.82
C ASN A 159 14.40 42.88 -8.11
N TYR A 160 13.18 42.77 -8.61
CA TYR A 160 12.90 42.29 -9.97
C TYR A 160 11.53 42.76 -10.40
N ILE A 161 11.47 43.52 -11.49
CA ILE A 161 10.23 43.99 -12.09
C ILE A 161 10.18 43.41 -13.51
N PRO A 162 9.20 42.56 -13.85
CA PRO A 162 9.08 42.03 -15.19
C PRO A 162 8.84 43.15 -16.21
N GLU A 163 9.58 43.13 -17.31
CA GLU A 163 9.41 44.13 -18.37
C GLU A 163 8.04 44.00 -19.06
N GLU A 164 7.44 45.14 -19.38
CA GLU A 164 6.13 45.28 -20.04
C GLU A 164 6.27 45.82 -21.47
N SER A 165 7.47 45.78 -22.06
CA SER A 165 7.74 46.25 -23.42
C SER A 165 6.90 45.55 -24.50
N GLU A 166 6.40 44.34 -24.22
CA GLU A 166 5.50 43.59 -25.11
C GLU A 166 4.01 43.96 -24.94
N ARG A 167 3.69 44.83 -23.98
CA ARG A 167 2.33 45.34 -23.74
C ARG A 167 2.13 46.71 -24.39
N THR A 168 0.91 46.96 -24.84
CA THR A 168 0.54 48.18 -25.55
C THR A 168 -0.41 49.04 -24.73
N LEU A 169 -0.41 50.35 -24.95
CA LEU A 169 -1.45 51.22 -24.39
C LEU A 169 -2.76 51.03 -25.15
N MET A 170 -3.87 51.01 -24.41
CA MET A 170 -5.23 50.93 -24.94
C MET A 170 -5.70 52.31 -25.43
N ASN A 171 -6.43 52.31 -26.54
CA ASN A 171 -7.06 53.48 -27.13
C ASN A 171 -8.54 53.19 -27.38
N ILE A 172 -9.42 53.91 -26.69
CA ILE A 172 -10.89 53.77 -26.79
C ILE A 172 -11.54 54.96 -27.52
N SER A 173 -10.75 55.83 -28.16
CA SER A 173 -11.23 57.07 -28.78
C SER A 173 -12.26 56.88 -29.91
N ASN A 174 -12.21 55.74 -30.59
CA ASN A 174 -13.13 55.40 -31.67
C ASN A 174 -14.55 55.17 -31.17
N ASP A 175 -14.73 54.68 -29.93
CA ASP A 175 -16.00 54.18 -29.42
C ASP A 175 -16.51 54.89 -28.17
N VAL A 176 -15.70 55.78 -27.58
CA VAL A 176 -16.02 56.50 -26.34
C VAL A 176 -15.98 58.02 -26.52
N ASP A 177 -16.94 58.71 -25.92
CA ASP A 177 -17.03 60.17 -25.79
C ASP A 177 -16.42 60.66 -24.47
N GLY A 178 -16.09 61.95 -24.41
CA GLY A 178 -15.40 62.58 -23.27
C GLY A 178 -13.85 62.51 -23.35
N PRO A 179 -13.14 62.75 -22.22
CA PRO A 179 -13.73 63.02 -20.91
C PRO A 179 -14.37 64.39 -20.84
N ASP A 180 -15.63 64.43 -20.42
CA ASP A 180 -16.29 65.68 -20.03
C ASP A 180 -15.89 66.05 -18.60
N ALA A 181 -15.65 67.33 -18.35
CA ALA A 181 -15.29 67.83 -17.02
C ALA A 181 -16.56 68.11 -16.20
N TRP A 182 -16.99 67.11 -15.42
CA TRP A 182 -18.10 67.23 -14.49
C TRP A 182 -17.59 67.62 -13.10
N LYS A 183 -18.50 68.00 -12.19
CA LYS A 183 -18.15 68.33 -10.80
C LYS A 183 -18.14 67.06 -9.94
N CYS A 184 -17.20 67.00 -8.99
CA CYS A 184 -17.30 66.10 -7.83
C CYS A 184 -17.15 66.91 -6.54
N TYR A 185 -17.60 66.33 -5.43
CA TYR A 185 -17.63 67.02 -4.14
C TYR A 185 -16.99 66.19 -3.04
N TYR A 186 -16.36 66.88 -2.09
CA TYR A 186 -15.69 66.32 -0.93
C TYR A 186 -16.17 67.02 0.34
N ASP A 187 -16.11 66.34 1.48
CA ASP A 187 -16.33 66.99 2.77
C ASP A 187 -15.18 67.94 3.15
N ALA A 188 -15.31 68.63 4.29
CA ALA A 188 -14.30 69.54 4.79
C ALA A 188 -12.92 68.87 5.02
N ASN A 189 -12.89 67.56 5.27
CA ASN A 189 -11.68 66.76 5.51
C ASN A 189 -11.13 66.12 4.22
N GLY A 190 -11.74 66.40 3.06
CA GLY A 190 -11.32 65.84 1.78
C GLY A 190 -11.79 64.40 1.53
N LYS A 191 -12.78 63.89 2.28
CA LYS A 191 -13.44 62.62 1.99
C LYS A 191 -14.38 62.78 0.79
N PHE A 192 -14.32 61.86 -0.17
CA PHE A 192 -15.21 61.89 -1.33
C PHE A 192 -16.67 61.70 -0.92
N LEU A 193 -17.55 62.56 -1.46
CA LEU A 193 -18.99 62.50 -1.22
C LEU A 193 -19.71 61.86 -2.40
N HIS A 194 -19.65 62.51 -3.56
CA HIS A 194 -20.17 61.99 -4.82
C HIS A 194 -19.60 62.77 -6.02
N ALA A 195 -19.73 62.18 -7.19
CA ALA A 195 -19.44 62.71 -8.51
C ALA A 195 -20.76 62.97 -9.25
N ALA A 196 -20.83 64.09 -9.97
CA ALA A 196 -22.05 64.61 -10.60
C ALA A 196 -23.18 64.93 -9.60
N GLY A 197 -24.33 65.38 -10.11
CA GLY A 197 -25.51 65.69 -9.30
C GLY A 197 -25.48 67.05 -8.61
N ASP A 198 -26.42 67.24 -7.69
CA ASP A 198 -26.64 68.49 -6.96
C ASP A 198 -25.52 68.81 -5.97
N GLU A 199 -25.29 70.08 -5.71
CA GLU A 199 -24.28 70.55 -4.76
C GLU A 199 -24.66 70.15 -3.31
N PRO A 200 -23.74 69.57 -2.51
CA PRO A 200 -24.02 69.22 -1.12
C PRO A 200 -24.38 70.43 -0.27
N SER A 201 -25.25 70.24 0.72
CA SER A 201 -25.51 71.26 1.74
C SER A 201 -24.38 71.31 2.78
N GLY A 202 -23.93 72.51 3.16
CA GLY A 202 -22.88 72.72 4.17
C GLY A 202 -21.51 73.11 3.60
N ILE A 203 -20.44 72.85 4.37
CA ILE A 203 -19.06 73.13 3.95
C ILE A 203 -18.54 71.94 3.14
N PHE A 204 -18.21 72.17 1.88
CA PHE A 204 -17.67 71.16 0.97
C PHE A 204 -16.49 71.73 0.16
N GLN A 205 -15.74 70.85 -0.49
CA GLN A 205 -14.74 71.20 -1.49
C GLN A 205 -15.19 70.67 -2.86
N GLN A 206 -15.05 71.47 -3.92
CA GLN A 206 -15.32 71.03 -5.29
C GLN A 206 -14.05 70.41 -5.92
N GLY A 207 -14.21 69.42 -6.78
CA GLY A 207 -13.18 68.91 -7.68
C GLY A 207 -13.73 68.59 -9.07
N THR A 208 -12.89 67.97 -9.88
CA THR A 208 -13.24 67.55 -11.25
C THR A 208 -13.53 66.06 -11.29
N TYR A 209 -14.59 65.67 -11.98
CA TYR A 209 -14.91 64.31 -12.39
C TYR A 209 -14.72 64.20 -13.90
N HIS A 210 -13.80 63.34 -14.34
CA HIS A 210 -13.59 63.05 -15.76
C HIS A 210 -14.58 61.98 -16.21
N HIS A 211 -15.71 62.42 -16.79
CA HIS A 211 -16.80 61.55 -17.20
C HIS A 211 -16.62 61.02 -18.63
N PHE A 212 -16.75 59.71 -18.81
CA PHE A 212 -16.74 59.06 -20.13
C PHE A 212 -18.07 58.34 -20.38
N SER A 213 -18.48 58.28 -21.65
CA SER A 213 -19.66 57.54 -22.09
C SER A 213 -19.39 56.80 -23.40
N ILE A 214 -20.00 55.63 -23.59
CA ILE A 214 -19.89 54.90 -24.85
C ILE A 214 -20.73 55.63 -25.91
N LYS A 215 -20.18 55.81 -27.11
CA LYS A 215 -20.88 56.46 -28.22
C LYS A 215 -22.16 55.72 -28.56
N VAL A 216 -23.24 56.45 -28.73
CA VAL A 216 -24.54 55.87 -29.07
C VAL A 216 -24.63 55.64 -30.58
N SER A 217 -24.89 54.39 -30.99
CA SER A 217 -25.17 54.01 -32.37
C SER A 217 -26.42 53.14 -32.43
N THR A 218 -27.19 53.21 -33.52
CA THR A 218 -28.42 52.42 -33.69
C THR A 218 -28.17 50.93 -33.90
N ASP A 219 -26.97 50.55 -34.34
CA ASP A 219 -26.56 49.17 -34.61
C ASP A 219 -25.69 48.57 -33.49
N GLY A 220 -25.38 49.34 -32.44
CA GLY A 220 -24.54 48.91 -31.33
C GLY A 220 -23.05 48.74 -31.69
N SER A 221 -22.61 49.25 -32.84
CA SER A 221 -21.23 49.10 -33.33
C SER A 221 -20.18 49.62 -32.35
N HIS A 222 -20.43 50.76 -31.71
CA HIS A 222 -19.51 51.35 -30.73
C HIS A 222 -19.43 50.56 -29.42
N GLU A 223 -20.56 50.01 -28.94
CA GLU A 223 -20.55 49.11 -27.79
C GLU A 223 -19.66 47.91 -28.08
N LYS A 224 -19.87 47.27 -29.24
CA LYS A 224 -19.05 46.13 -29.67
C LYS A 224 -17.57 46.49 -29.81
N GLY A 225 -17.23 47.63 -30.42
CA GLY A 225 -15.85 48.10 -30.55
C GLY A 225 -15.17 48.36 -29.20
N PHE A 226 -15.91 48.94 -28.25
CA PHE A 226 -15.45 49.11 -26.87
C PHE A 226 -15.19 47.75 -26.19
N GLN A 227 -16.13 46.81 -26.26
CA GLN A 227 -15.96 45.46 -25.69
C GLN A 227 -14.71 44.76 -26.26
N GLU A 228 -14.57 44.72 -27.60
CA GLU A 228 -13.44 44.06 -28.28
C GLU A 228 -12.10 44.70 -27.92
N THR A 229 -12.06 46.03 -27.82
CA THR A 229 -10.84 46.78 -27.44
C THR A 229 -10.42 46.47 -26.00
N VAL A 230 -11.35 46.53 -25.06
CA VAL A 230 -11.07 46.24 -23.64
C VAL A 230 -10.70 44.77 -23.45
N GLN A 231 -11.46 43.84 -24.06
CA GLN A 231 -11.19 42.40 -24.01
C GLN A 231 -9.77 42.08 -24.52
N GLY A 232 -9.39 42.60 -25.69
CA GLY A 232 -8.07 42.35 -26.27
C GLY A 232 -6.94 42.86 -25.37
N HIS A 233 -7.12 44.03 -24.76
CA HIS A 233 -6.13 44.62 -23.85
C HIS A 233 -6.00 43.85 -22.52
N VAL A 234 -7.13 43.39 -21.96
CA VAL A 234 -7.14 42.58 -20.73
C VAL A 234 -6.54 41.19 -21.00
N ALA A 235 -6.89 40.56 -22.12
CA ALA A 235 -6.31 39.29 -22.53
C ALA A 235 -4.78 39.38 -22.74
N GLN A 236 -4.30 40.48 -23.34
CA GLN A 236 -2.86 40.74 -23.48
C GLN A 236 -2.16 40.80 -22.11
N ALA A 237 -2.77 41.47 -21.12
CA ALA A 237 -2.23 41.56 -19.77
C ALA A 237 -2.15 40.19 -19.06
N ILE A 238 -3.23 39.40 -19.16
CA ILE A 238 -3.29 38.06 -18.56
C ILE A 238 -2.23 37.14 -19.19
N ASN A 239 -2.11 37.16 -20.53
CA ASN A 239 -1.10 36.37 -21.24
C ASN A 239 0.32 36.82 -20.88
N TRP A 240 0.55 38.13 -20.73
CA TRP A 240 1.82 38.66 -20.26
C TRP A 240 2.17 38.13 -18.85
N VAL A 241 1.25 38.16 -17.88
CA VAL A 241 1.51 37.59 -16.55
C VAL A 241 1.92 36.11 -16.64
N LYS A 242 1.21 35.32 -17.46
CA LYS A 242 1.54 33.92 -17.70
C LYS A 242 2.91 33.74 -18.38
N SER A 243 3.28 34.60 -19.33
CA SER A 243 4.58 34.57 -20.02
C SER A 243 5.76 34.82 -19.06
N LYS A 244 5.51 35.54 -17.96
CA LYS A 244 6.48 35.77 -16.87
C LYS A 244 6.47 34.67 -15.80
N ASN A 245 5.72 33.59 -15.99
CA ASN A 245 5.53 32.51 -15.02
C ASN A 245 4.97 32.98 -13.66
N MET A 246 4.09 33.97 -13.68
CA MET A 246 3.45 34.53 -12.49
C MET A 246 1.94 34.24 -12.50
N PHE A 247 1.29 34.51 -11.37
CA PHE A 247 -0.11 34.17 -11.15
C PHE A 247 -0.91 35.41 -10.77
N ALA A 248 -2.13 35.51 -11.28
CA ALA A 248 -3.02 36.64 -11.07
C ALA A 248 -4.33 36.26 -10.37
N PHE A 249 -4.77 35.00 -10.45
CA PHE A 249 -6.10 34.58 -10.01
C PHE A 249 -6.08 33.26 -9.22
N PRO A 250 -7.18 32.87 -8.54
CA PRO A 250 -7.25 31.64 -7.75
C PRO A 250 -6.94 30.37 -8.53
N PHE A 251 -6.23 29.42 -7.89
CA PHE A 251 -5.92 28.09 -8.43
C PHE A 251 -5.50 27.14 -7.30
N PHE A 252 -5.28 25.86 -7.60
CA PHE A 252 -4.76 24.88 -6.66
C PHE A 252 -3.32 24.45 -6.96
N VAL A 253 -2.56 24.15 -5.92
CA VAL A 253 -1.22 23.54 -6.00
C VAL A 253 -1.18 22.21 -5.24
N ARG A 254 -0.47 21.22 -5.76
CA ARG A 254 -0.17 19.95 -5.07
C ARG A 254 1.30 19.59 -5.20
N CYS A 255 1.82 18.88 -4.21
CA CYS A 255 3.15 18.28 -4.28
C CYS A 255 3.06 16.77 -4.20
N ALA A 256 4.03 16.09 -4.79
CA ALA A 256 4.25 14.66 -4.62
C ALA A 256 5.75 14.35 -4.57
N PHE A 257 6.13 13.29 -3.88
CA PHE A 257 7.43 12.67 -4.13
C PHE A 257 7.38 11.89 -5.43
N ARG A 258 8.39 12.05 -6.28
CA ARG A 258 8.67 11.12 -7.38
C ARG A 258 9.78 10.15 -6.98
N LEU A 259 9.48 8.87 -7.06
CA LEU A 259 10.39 7.79 -6.67
C LEU A 259 11.33 7.37 -7.82
N PHE A 260 12.24 6.45 -7.53
CA PHE A 260 13.27 5.95 -8.45
C PHE A 260 12.72 5.31 -9.74
N ASP A 261 11.51 4.76 -9.69
CA ASP A 261 10.79 4.16 -10.83
C ASP A 261 9.89 5.16 -11.58
N GLY A 262 9.77 6.39 -11.07
CA GLY A 262 8.91 7.43 -11.61
C GLY A 262 7.49 7.46 -11.05
N SER A 263 7.13 6.54 -10.14
CA SER A 263 5.84 6.58 -9.45
C SER A 263 5.76 7.77 -8.47
N TYR A 264 4.53 8.15 -8.10
CA TYR A 264 4.26 9.24 -7.18
C TYR A 264 3.71 8.71 -5.85
N THR A 265 4.11 9.32 -4.74
CA THR A 265 3.60 9.01 -3.40
C THR A 265 3.58 10.25 -2.51
N LYS A 266 2.92 10.15 -1.36
CA LYS A 266 2.73 11.25 -0.38
C LYS A 266 2.20 12.50 -1.09
N ILE A 267 1.16 12.34 -1.91
CA ILE A 267 0.60 13.47 -2.65
C ILE A 267 -0.19 14.34 -1.68
N THR A 268 0.13 15.63 -1.58
CA THR A 268 -0.49 16.52 -0.60
C THR A 268 -1.96 16.76 -0.88
N THR A 269 -2.68 17.31 0.09
CA THR A 269 -3.95 18.01 -0.18
C THR A 269 -3.77 19.09 -1.27
N PRO A 270 -4.80 19.39 -2.08
CA PRO A 270 -4.80 20.60 -2.90
C PRO A 270 -4.70 21.84 -2.01
N TYR A 271 -3.65 22.63 -2.16
CA TYR A 271 -3.53 23.94 -1.52
C TYR A 271 -4.20 24.99 -2.38
N ILE A 272 -5.25 25.64 -1.88
CA ILE A 272 -5.83 26.77 -2.61
C ILE A 272 -4.92 27.99 -2.51
N CYS A 273 -4.66 28.61 -3.65
CA CYS A 273 -3.76 29.74 -3.80
C CYS A 273 -4.54 30.96 -4.25
N TYR A 274 -4.35 32.11 -3.59
CA TYR A 274 -5.05 33.36 -3.88
C TYR A 274 -4.11 34.50 -4.26
N PRO A 275 -3.52 34.49 -5.48
CA PRO A 275 -2.81 35.65 -6.00
C PRO A 275 -3.70 36.90 -6.00
N THR A 276 -4.95 36.73 -6.42
CA THR A 276 -6.10 37.54 -6.01
C THR A 276 -7.26 36.60 -5.70
N ILE A 277 -8.35 37.14 -5.14
CA ILE A 277 -9.54 36.37 -4.72
C ILE A 277 -10.66 36.51 -5.74
N ASN A 278 -11.49 37.56 -5.62
CA ASN A 278 -12.70 37.76 -6.42
C ASN A 278 -12.72 39.13 -7.15
N ARG A 279 -11.63 39.90 -7.03
CA ARG A 279 -11.45 41.21 -7.68
C ARG A 279 -10.02 41.35 -8.15
N ASN A 280 -9.85 41.85 -9.37
CA ASN A 280 -8.57 42.21 -9.97
C ASN A 280 -8.81 43.03 -11.24
N CYS A 281 -9.37 44.24 -11.12
CA CYS A 281 -9.62 45.08 -12.28
C CYS A 281 -9.43 46.56 -11.97
N ARG A 282 -8.38 47.16 -12.55
CA ARG A 282 -8.11 48.59 -12.46
C ARG A 282 -7.50 49.13 -13.75
N PHE A 283 -8.11 50.17 -14.30
CA PHE A 283 -7.58 50.88 -15.44
C PHE A 283 -7.04 52.23 -15.00
N SER A 284 -5.98 52.70 -15.65
CA SER A 284 -5.49 54.06 -15.47
C SER A 284 -4.68 54.50 -16.68
N SER A 285 -4.59 55.81 -16.91
CA SER A 285 -3.59 56.38 -17.80
C SER A 285 -2.19 55.96 -17.34
N ALA A 286 -1.36 55.60 -18.30
CA ALA A 286 0.00 55.18 -18.02
C ALA A 286 1.03 55.91 -18.90
N THR A 287 2.24 56.01 -18.37
CA THR A 287 3.41 56.44 -19.12
C THR A 287 4.48 55.37 -19.05
N PHE A 288 5.24 55.20 -20.13
CA PHE A 288 6.27 54.17 -20.19
C PHE A 288 7.56 54.65 -19.53
N ASP A 289 7.99 53.98 -18.47
CA ASP A 289 9.28 54.17 -17.84
C ASP A 289 10.34 53.35 -18.58
N ARG A 290 11.21 54.04 -19.30
CA ARG A 290 12.34 53.43 -20.03
C ARG A 290 13.45 52.93 -19.10
N THR A 291 13.43 53.29 -17.82
CA THR A 291 14.43 52.85 -16.83
C THR A 291 14.21 51.39 -16.47
N HIS A 292 12.95 51.00 -16.25
CA HIS A 292 12.58 49.65 -15.84
C HIS A 292 11.81 48.89 -16.94
N ASN A 293 11.61 49.51 -18.12
CA ASN A 293 10.81 48.99 -19.22
C ASN A 293 9.38 48.60 -18.79
N THR A 294 8.75 49.42 -17.95
CA THR A 294 7.43 49.18 -17.36
C THR A 294 6.50 50.37 -17.55
N TYR A 295 5.20 50.18 -17.36
CA TYR A 295 4.23 51.26 -17.37
C TYR A 295 3.97 51.78 -15.95
N MET A 296 4.10 53.09 -15.77
CA MET A 296 3.80 53.76 -14.52
C MET A 296 2.33 54.18 -14.48
N ASP A 297 1.66 53.78 -13.41
CA ASP A 297 0.29 54.17 -13.09
C ASP A 297 0.20 55.65 -12.70
N LEU A 298 -0.48 56.44 -13.52
CA LEU A 298 -0.71 57.88 -13.25
C LEU A 298 -1.92 58.13 -12.34
N ARG A 299 -2.66 57.08 -11.96
CA ARG A 299 -3.80 57.12 -11.03
C ARG A 299 -4.90 58.08 -11.42
N GLN A 300 -5.13 58.17 -12.71
CA GLN A 300 -6.13 59.02 -13.33
C GLN A 300 -6.54 58.41 -14.66
N MET A 301 -7.66 58.84 -15.21
CA MET A 301 -7.99 58.62 -16.62
C MET A 301 -8.56 59.94 -17.16
N THR A 302 -7.68 60.80 -17.66
CA THR A 302 -8.02 62.16 -18.12
C THR A 302 -8.08 62.26 -19.64
N GLY A 303 -8.01 61.14 -20.35
CA GLY A 303 -8.07 61.05 -21.80
C GLY A 303 -8.52 59.65 -22.26
N LYS A 304 -8.78 59.53 -23.56
CA LYS A 304 -9.25 58.27 -24.21
C LYS A 304 -8.12 57.44 -24.83
N GLU A 305 -6.92 57.97 -24.76
CA GLU A 305 -5.69 57.36 -25.24
C GLU A 305 -4.77 57.11 -24.04
N SER A 306 -3.78 56.22 -24.20
CA SER A 306 -2.82 55.90 -23.15
C SER A 306 -3.40 55.23 -21.90
N ILE A 307 -4.51 54.49 -22.06
CA ILE A 307 -5.12 53.74 -20.95
C ILE A 307 -4.40 52.39 -20.80
N PHE A 308 -4.20 51.94 -19.57
CA PHE A 308 -3.53 50.69 -19.28
C PHE A 308 -4.30 49.90 -18.22
N TYR A 309 -4.25 48.57 -18.32
CA TYR A 309 -4.86 47.67 -17.34
C TYR A 309 -3.77 47.23 -16.38
N PHE A 310 -3.85 47.72 -15.16
CA PHE A 310 -2.92 47.38 -14.08
C PHE A 310 -3.40 46.10 -13.39
N ILE A 311 -3.14 44.97 -14.05
CA ILE A 311 -3.40 43.65 -13.48
C ILE A 311 -2.53 43.44 -12.24
N GLU A 312 -3.13 42.92 -11.18
CA GLU A 312 -2.43 42.49 -9.99
C GLU A 312 -1.96 41.04 -10.15
N TYR A 313 -0.68 40.78 -9.86
CA TYR A 313 -0.07 39.47 -10.01
C TYR A 313 1.08 39.30 -9.00
N SER A 314 1.40 38.04 -8.71
CA SER A 314 2.42 37.67 -7.74
C SER A 314 3.21 36.46 -8.19
N GLU A 315 4.44 36.36 -7.69
CA GLU A 315 5.29 35.20 -7.82
C GLU A 315 4.98 34.16 -6.74
N LEU A 316 4.97 32.88 -7.11
CA LEU A 316 4.88 31.77 -6.16
C LEU A 316 6.21 31.62 -5.40
N LYS A 317 6.13 31.53 -4.08
CA LYS A 317 7.23 31.11 -3.20
C LYS A 317 6.91 29.74 -2.62
N PHE A 318 7.94 28.94 -2.41
CA PHE A 318 7.82 27.61 -1.84
C PHE A 318 8.85 27.39 -0.75
N LYS A 319 8.54 26.45 0.15
CA LYS A 319 9.43 25.98 1.21
C LYS A 319 9.29 24.46 1.31
N PHE A 320 10.41 23.74 1.31
CA PHE A 320 10.46 22.30 1.53
C PHE A 320 11.39 21.96 2.69
N GLU A 321 10.95 21.06 3.56
CA GLU A 321 11.81 20.57 4.65
C GLU A 321 12.82 19.53 4.13
N PRO A 322 14.01 19.42 4.76
CA PRO A 322 15.01 18.42 4.39
C PRO A 322 14.48 16.98 4.44
N ILE A 323 14.89 16.15 3.49
CA ILE A 323 14.60 14.71 3.47
C ILE A 323 15.80 13.96 4.05
N SER A 324 15.55 12.92 4.86
CA SER A 324 16.61 12.06 5.38
C SER A 324 17.51 11.53 4.25
N ASN A 325 18.81 11.52 4.51
CA ASN A 325 19.80 10.96 3.60
C ASN A 325 19.53 9.49 3.27
N ASP A 326 18.83 8.76 4.16
CA ASP A 326 18.55 7.35 3.98
C ASP A 326 17.65 7.06 2.80
N TRP A 327 16.78 8.01 2.46
CA TRP A 327 15.76 7.89 1.42
C TRP A 327 16.21 8.44 0.06
N ARG A 328 17.43 8.98 -0.09
CA ARG A 328 17.88 9.63 -1.34
C ARG A 328 17.96 8.70 -2.55
N ASP A 329 18.17 7.41 -2.32
CA ASP A 329 18.17 6.42 -3.40
C ASP A 329 16.75 6.09 -3.87
N ILE A 330 15.76 6.29 -3.01
CA ILE A 330 14.36 5.99 -3.29
C ILE A 330 13.61 7.24 -3.78
N ILE A 331 13.69 8.37 -3.05
CA ILE A 331 13.03 9.63 -3.37
C ILE A 331 13.97 10.50 -4.23
N LYS A 332 13.60 10.72 -5.49
CA LYS A 332 14.46 11.46 -6.43
C LYS A 332 14.18 12.97 -6.43
N GLU A 333 12.91 13.35 -6.39
CA GLU A 333 12.50 14.76 -6.41
C GLU A 333 11.12 14.98 -5.79
N ILE A 334 10.87 16.22 -5.34
CA ILE A 334 9.53 16.75 -5.10
C ILE A 334 9.07 17.38 -6.41
N VAL A 335 7.89 17.01 -6.88
CA VAL A 335 7.25 17.59 -8.06
C VAL A 335 6.08 18.44 -7.62
N VAL A 336 6.04 19.69 -8.10
CA VAL A 336 4.96 20.64 -7.83
C VAL A 336 4.06 20.68 -9.06
N PHE A 337 2.76 20.50 -8.83
CA PHE A 337 1.72 20.56 -9.83
C PHE A 337 0.73 21.68 -9.52
N ALA A 338 0.12 22.26 -10.55
CA ALA A 338 -0.87 23.32 -10.43
C ALA A 338 -2.09 23.05 -11.33
N SER A 339 -3.27 23.48 -10.88
CA SER A 339 -4.43 23.60 -11.76
C SER A 339 -4.35 24.89 -12.59
N ASP A 340 -5.17 25.01 -13.64
CA ASP A 340 -5.36 26.31 -14.29
C ASP A 340 -6.10 27.30 -13.36
N GLN A 341 -5.96 28.58 -13.65
CA GLN A 341 -6.50 29.69 -12.86
C GLN A 341 -7.98 29.96 -13.18
N VAL A 342 -8.73 30.43 -12.18
CA VAL A 342 -10.13 30.84 -12.32
C VAL A 342 -10.24 32.35 -12.38
N LEU A 343 -10.69 32.90 -13.51
CA LEU A 343 -10.89 34.35 -13.63
C LEU A 343 -12.07 34.80 -12.75
N PRO A 344 -11.95 35.92 -12.00
CA PRO A 344 -13.03 36.41 -11.15
C PRO A 344 -14.10 37.23 -11.90
N PHE A 345 -14.03 37.32 -13.22
CA PHE A 345 -14.94 38.10 -14.06
C PHE A 345 -15.14 37.47 -15.44
N ARG A 346 -16.15 37.95 -16.17
CA ARG A 346 -16.43 37.57 -17.56
C ARG A 346 -15.51 38.36 -18.49
N LEU A 347 -14.56 37.68 -19.16
CA LEU A 347 -13.60 38.32 -20.06
C LEU A 347 -14.25 38.72 -21.39
N ASP A 348 -15.13 37.87 -21.93
CA ASP A 348 -15.62 37.96 -23.30
C ASP A 348 -16.83 38.90 -23.47
N SER A 349 -17.38 39.45 -22.38
CA SER A 349 -18.50 40.39 -22.40
C SER A 349 -18.70 41.10 -21.07
N GLY A 350 -19.54 42.15 -21.07
CA GLY A 350 -20.02 42.79 -19.84
C GLY A 350 -19.13 43.93 -19.33
N TRP A 351 -18.18 44.40 -20.13
CA TRP A 351 -17.38 45.58 -19.81
C TRP A 351 -18.25 46.84 -19.84
N LYS A 352 -18.02 47.78 -18.92
CA LYS A 352 -18.82 49.01 -18.83
C LYS A 352 -18.03 50.15 -18.22
N LEU A 353 -18.44 51.38 -18.53
CA LEU A 353 -18.02 52.58 -17.82
C LEU A 353 -18.95 52.80 -16.62
N VAL A 354 -18.39 52.80 -15.41
CA VAL A 354 -19.15 52.98 -14.16
C VAL A 354 -18.80 54.29 -13.46
N SER A 355 -19.76 54.81 -12.70
CA SER A 355 -19.56 56.04 -11.94
C SER A 355 -18.59 55.82 -10.77
N PRO A 356 -17.77 56.83 -10.40
CA PRO A 356 -17.05 56.85 -9.14
C PRO A 356 -17.94 56.61 -7.92
N ASN A 357 -19.21 57.03 -7.97
CA ASN A 357 -20.16 56.80 -6.88
C ASN A 357 -20.40 55.31 -6.62
N ASP A 358 -20.34 54.50 -7.68
CA ASP A 358 -20.57 53.06 -7.61
C ASP A 358 -19.32 52.28 -7.24
N THR A 359 -18.14 52.90 -7.31
CA THR A 359 -16.83 52.24 -7.07
C THR A 359 -16.13 52.75 -5.83
N TYR A 360 -16.49 53.92 -5.30
CA TYR A 360 -15.83 54.52 -4.13
C TYR A 360 -15.74 53.53 -2.97
N MET A 361 -14.51 53.31 -2.51
CA MET A 361 -14.14 52.36 -1.45
C MET A 361 -14.49 50.88 -1.72
N LYS A 362 -14.94 50.53 -2.93
CA LYS A 362 -15.05 49.12 -3.34
C LYS A 362 -13.69 48.59 -3.77
N PRO A 363 -13.41 47.29 -3.55
CA PRO A 363 -12.13 46.69 -3.91
C PRO A 363 -11.94 46.61 -5.43
N SER A 364 -10.82 47.16 -5.90
CA SER A 364 -10.27 46.93 -7.24
C SER A 364 -9.54 45.59 -7.32
N ALA A 365 -8.91 45.16 -6.22
CA ALA A 365 -8.32 43.84 -6.06
C ALA A 365 -8.41 43.36 -4.60
N ASN A 366 -8.55 42.05 -4.42
CA ASN A 366 -8.57 41.39 -3.12
C ASN A 366 -7.47 40.33 -3.06
N PHE A 367 -6.72 40.28 -1.96
CA PHE A 367 -5.53 39.45 -1.80
C PHE A 367 -5.66 38.46 -0.63
N GLY A 368 -4.99 37.31 -0.74
CA GLY A 368 -5.02 36.26 0.28
C GLY A 368 -3.67 35.61 0.61
N TYR A 369 -2.54 36.30 0.39
CA TYR A 369 -1.20 35.70 0.54
C TYR A 369 -0.73 35.54 2.00
N ASP A 370 -0.94 36.56 2.83
CA ASP A 370 -0.53 36.59 4.24
C ASP A 370 -1.72 36.88 5.17
N LYS A 371 -2.71 37.62 4.68
CA LYS A 371 -4.05 37.79 5.25
C LYS A 371 -4.99 38.33 4.18
N TYR A 372 -6.28 38.40 4.47
CA TYR A 372 -7.22 39.11 3.62
C TYR A 372 -6.86 40.60 3.57
N ARG A 373 -6.69 41.15 2.35
CA ARG A 373 -6.44 42.58 2.14
C ARG A 373 -7.19 43.07 0.91
N GLU A 374 -7.79 44.25 1.02
CA GLU A 374 -8.48 44.92 -0.08
C GLU A 374 -7.65 46.08 -0.59
N LEU A 375 -7.62 46.27 -1.91
CA LEU A 375 -7.12 47.47 -2.56
C LEU A 375 -8.30 48.29 -3.12
N PRO A 376 -8.82 49.28 -2.38
CA PRO A 376 -10.03 49.99 -2.79
C PRO A 376 -9.79 51.06 -3.86
N PHE A 377 -10.83 51.40 -4.60
CA PHE A 377 -10.89 52.66 -5.36
C PHE A 377 -11.05 53.84 -4.38
N ASN A 378 -9.92 54.42 -4.00
CA ASN A 378 -9.89 55.54 -3.05
C ASN A 378 -9.83 56.88 -3.78
N TYR A 379 -10.86 57.70 -3.64
CA TYR A 379 -10.94 59.04 -4.22
C TYR A 379 -10.65 60.17 -3.22
N ASP A 380 -10.35 59.88 -1.95
CA ASP A 380 -10.17 60.90 -0.90
C ASP A 380 -8.92 61.77 -1.13
N LYS A 381 -9.03 63.08 -0.89
CA LYS A 381 -7.96 64.08 -1.13
C LYS A 381 -6.89 64.18 -0.04
N GLN A 382 -7.11 63.68 1.19
CA GLN A 382 -6.19 63.96 2.31
C GLN A 382 -5.75 62.76 3.19
N ALA A 383 -6.43 61.61 3.19
CA ALA A 383 -6.15 60.58 4.21
C ALA A 383 -4.98 59.63 3.88
N MET A 384 -4.64 59.41 2.60
CA MET A 384 -3.55 58.53 2.14
C MET A 384 -3.02 58.99 0.76
N ALA A 385 -2.28 60.10 0.70
CA ALA A 385 -1.84 60.71 -0.57
C ALA A 385 -1.14 59.73 -1.56
N SER A 386 -0.59 58.62 -1.06
CA SER A 386 0.06 57.58 -1.84
C SER A 386 -0.87 56.52 -2.45
N HIS A 387 -2.20 56.62 -2.34
CA HIS A 387 -3.15 55.69 -2.98
C HIS A 387 -4.40 56.36 -3.57
N THR A 388 -4.48 57.70 -3.54
CA THR A 388 -5.60 58.44 -4.12
C THR A 388 -5.62 58.33 -5.64
N ILE A 389 -6.82 58.09 -6.18
CA ILE A 389 -7.14 58.08 -7.59
C ILE A 389 -7.88 59.37 -7.93
N THR A 390 -7.56 59.99 -9.06
CA THR A 390 -8.32 61.14 -9.58
C THR A 390 -9.72 60.67 -9.99
N VAL A 391 -10.78 61.37 -9.62
CA VAL A 391 -12.17 60.96 -9.89
C VAL A 391 -12.45 60.89 -11.41
N HIS A 392 -12.72 59.69 -11.93
CA HIS A 392 -12.99 59.44 -13.36
C HIS A 392 -13.92 58.22 -13.55
N SER A 393 -14.54 58.06 -14.73
CA SER A 393 -15.38 56.87 -14.99
C SER A 393 -14.51 55.63 -15.10
N GLU A 394 -14.79 54.62 -14.29
CA GLU A 394 -13.96 53.40 -14.22
C GLU A 394 -14.42 52.40 -15.27
N ILE A 395 -13.48 51.74 -15.96
CA ILE A 395 -13.79 50.58 -16.80
C ILE A 395 -13.85 49.36 -15.89
N GLN A 396 -15.01 48.69 -15.84
CA GLN A 396 -15.25 47.54 -14.97
C GLN A 396 -15.91 46.39 -15.74
N PRO A 397 -15.57 45.13 -15.43
CA PRO A 397 -16.20 43.98 -16.02
C PRO A 397 -17.50 43.62 -15.28
N GLU A 398 -18.20 42.63 -15.83
CA GLU A 398 -19.15 41.83 -15.07
C GLU A 398 -18.37 40.82 -14.20
N TYR A 399 -18.36 41.04 -12.89
CA TYR A 399 -17.74 40.13 -11.94
C TYR A 399 -18.58 38.87 -11.75
N LYS A 400 -17.89 37.74 -11.61
CA LYS A 400 -18.51 36.52 -11.11
C LYS A 400 -18.87 36.71 -9.64
N THR A 401 -19.95 36.07 -9.22
CA THR A 401 -20.26 35.88 -7.81
C THR A 401 -19.22 34.95 -7.16
N ASP A 402 -19.09 35.02 -5.84
CA ASP A 402 -18.17 34.14 -5.10
C ASP A 402 -18.54 32.67 -5.32
N GLN A 403 -19.84 32.35 -5.41
CA GLN A 403 -20.31 30.99 -5.70
C GLN A 403 -19.88 30.50 -7.09
N GLU A 404 -19.99 31.32 -8.14
CA GLU A 404 -19.53 30.94 -9.48
C GLU A 404 -18.01 30.67 -9.53
N ILE A 405 -17.22 31.42 -8.74
CA ILE A 405 -15.77 31.20 -8.62
C ILE A 405 -15.50 29.87 -7.90
N ILE A 406 -16.20 29.60 -6.78
CA ILE A 406 -16.10 28.35 -6.05
C ILE A 406 -16.49 27.17 -6.95
N ASP A 407 -17.62 27.24 -7.64
CA ASP A 407 -18.10 26.18 -8.53
C ASP A 407 -17.07 25.88 -9.64
N GLU A 408 -16.47 26.91 -10.24
CA GLU A 408 -15.43 26.72 -11.24
C GLU A 408 -14.14 26.12 -10.63
N LEU A 409 -13.74 26.54 -9.42
CA LEU A 409 -12.61 25.95 -8.70
C LEU A 409 -12.83 24.47 -8.41
N LEU A 410 -14.04 24.06 -8.02
CA LEU A 410 -14.39 22.66 -7.76
C LEU A 410 -14.30 21.77 -9.01
N THR A 411 -14.35 22.34 -10.21
CA THR A 411 -14.10 21.58 -11.45
C THR A 411 -12.60 21.31 -11.70
N LYS A 412 -11.69 21.99 -10.99
CA LYS A 412 -10.23 21.93 -11.22
C LYS A 412 -9.61 20.69 -10.55
N SER A 413 -9.90 19.51 -11.11
CA SER A 413 -9.37 18.22 -10.65
C SER A 413 -8.07 17.79 -11.36
N GLN A 414 -7.69 18.47 -12.44
CA GLN A 414 -6.47 18.16 -13.19
C GLN A 414 -5.31 19.05 -12.75
N PHE A 415 -4.18 18.41 -12.45
CA PHE A 415 -2.97 19.07 -11.96
C PHE A 415 -1.81 18.84 -12.93
N TYR A 416 -1.20 19.92 -13.39
CA TYR A 416 -0.16 19.92 -14.40
C TYR A 416 1.18 20.31 -13.79
N LYS A 417 2.26 19.66 -14.22
CA LYS A 417 3.61 19.86 -13.67
C LYS A 417 4.04 21.30 -13.86
N LEU A 418 4.36 21.97 -12.77
CA LEU A 418 4.86 23.34 -12.73
C LEU A 418 6.40 23.37 -12.66
N PHE A 419 6.99 22.61 -11.74
CA PHE A 419 8.44 22.41 -11.64
C PHE A 419 8.78 21.19 -10.76
N SER A 420 10.07 20.85 -10.65
CA SER A 420 10.53 19.85 -9.69
C SER A 420 11.84 20.25 -9.01
N VAL A 421 12.04 19.75 -7.78
CA VAL A 421 13.21 19.99 -6.94
C VAL A 421 13.78 18.66 -6.52
N LYS A 422 15.07 18.43 -6.81
CA LYS A 422 15.75 17.17 -6.43
C LYS A 422 15.79 17.04 -4.91
N ALA A 423 15.66 15.82 -4.40
CA ALA A 423 15.74 15.54 -2.97
C ALA A 423 17.11 15.94 -2.35
N SER A 424 18.14 16.02 -3.19
CA SER A 424 19.50 16.45 -2.81
C SER A 424 19.80 17.93 -3.08
N ASP A 425 18.80 18.72 -3.50
CA ASP A 425 19.01 20.14 -3.83
C ASP A 425 19.23 20.97 -2.55
N LYS A 426 19.99 22.06 -2.67
CA LYS A 426 20.33 22.92 -1.52
C LYS A 426 19.13 23.68 -0.96
N VAL A 427 18.06 23.83 -1.75
CA VAL A 427 16.80 24.49 -1.35
C VAL A 427 15.88 23.59 -0.52
N MET A 428 16.33 22.37 -0.21
CA MET A 428 15.69 21.46 0.73
C MET A 428 16.16 21.80 2.16
N ASP A 429 16.03 23.06 2.59
CA ASP A 429 16.63 23.61 3.81
C ASP A 429 15.60 24.18 4.80
N GLY A 430 14.31 24.10 4.48
CA GLY A 430 13.24 24.66 5.29
C GLY A 430 13.12 26.20 5.20
N ASN A 431 13.69 26.85 4.21
CA ASN A 431 13.54 28.29 3.97
C ASN A 431 12.61 28.59 2.78
N TRP A 432 12.23 29.87 2.65
CA TRP A 432 11.43 30.35 1.53
C TRP A 432 12.29 30.62 0.30
N HIS A 433 11.90 30.05 -0.84
CA HIS A 433 12.56 30.25 -2.13
C HIS A 433 11.59 30.81 -3.16
N TYR A 434 12.12 31.67 -4.04
CA TYR A 434 11.43 32.26 -5.18
C TYR A 434 11.41 31.29 -6.36
N SER A 435 10.24 31.10 -6.98
CA SER A 435 10.08 30.14 -8.09
C SER A 435 10.63 30.64 -9.43
N VAL A 436 10.76 31.97 -9.61
CA VAL A 436 11.21 32.65 -10.83
C VAL A 436 12.44 33.52 -10.55
N ASN A 437 12.38 34.38 -9.53
CA ASN A 437 13.31 35.51 -9.32
C ASN A 437 14.41 35.27 -8.28
N GLY A 438 14.58 34.03 -7.80
CA GLY A 438 15.56 33.67 -6.77
C GLY A 438 17.02 33.81 -7.17
N ILE A 439 17.35 34.15 -8.43
CA ILE A 439 18.73 34.31 -8.92
C ILE A 439 19.53 35.30 -8.06
N LYS A 440 18.87 36.33 -7.53
CA LYS A 440 19.52 37.34 -6.68
C LYS A 440 19.91 36.83 -5.30
N ASP A 441 19.22 35.80 -4.81
CA ASP A 441 19.51 35.11 -3.55
C ASP A 441 20.44 33.90 -3.77
N GLY A 442 21.02 33.78 -4.97
CA GLY A 442 21.93 32.69 -5.35
C GLY A 442 21.23 31.42 -5.81
N ASP A 443 19.91 31.45 -6.03
CA ASP A 443 19.14 30.31 -6.53
C ASP A 443 19.02 30.32 -8.06
N ARG A 444 18.34 29.29 -8.59
CA ARG A 444 17.99 29.21 -10.01
C ARG A 444 16.52 29.52 -10.20
N THR A 445 16.13 29.87 -11.41
CA THR A 445 14.72 29.83 -11.82
C THR A 445 14.22 28.38 -11.78
N PHE A 446 13.13 28.13 -11.07
CA PHE A 446 12.53 26.79 -10.95
C PHE A 446 11.43 26.56 -11.99
N ILE A 447 10.56 27.54 -12.20
CA ILE A 447 9.54 27.48 -13.25
C ILE A 447 10.18 27.91 -14.57
N ALA A 448 10.40 26.95 -15.46
CA ALA A 448 11.00 27.21 -16.76
C ALA A 448 10.13 28.16 -17.60
N LYS A 449 10.76 28.96 -18.48
CA LYS A 449 10.08 29.96 -19.32
C LYS A 449 8.89 29.36 -20.08
N GLY A 450 7.72 30.01 -20.01
CA GLY A 450 6.52 29.64 -20.76
C GLY A 450 5.72 28.47 -20.18
N VAL A 451 6.11 27.94 -19.01
CA VAL A 451 5.39 26.82 -18.37
C VAL A 451 3.99 27.24 -17.91
N VAL A 452 3.84 28.42 -17.29
CA VAL A 452 2.50 28.87 -16.82
C VAL A 452 1.59 29.24 -18.00
N GLU A 453 2.16 29.80 -19.07
CA GLU A 453 1.43 30.07 -20.32
C GLU A 453 0.91 28.79 -20.97
N ASN A 454 1.70 27.71 -20.94
CA ASN A 454 1.37 26.43 -21.57
C ASN A 454 1.05 25.34 -20.54
N LEU A 455 0.48 25.71 -19.38
CA LEU A 455 0.33 24.83 -18.22
C LEU A 455 -0.44 23.55 -18.54
N THR A 456 -1.56 23.67 -19.24
CA THR A 456 -2.46 22.54 -19.60
C THR A 456 -1.85 21.57 -20.61
N THR A 457 -0.70 21.91 -21.20
CA THR A 457 0.07 21.03 -22.09
C THR A 457 1.23 20.33 -21.38
N GLN A 458 1.51 20.69 -20.12
CA GLN A 458 2.54 20.03 -19.31
C GLN A 458 2.10 18.63 -18.89
N THR A 459 3.04 17.83 -18.41
CA THR A 459 2.74 16.50 -17.86
C THR A 459 1.74 16.59 -16.71
N GLN A 460 0.64 15.85 -16.82
CA GLN A 460 -0.37 15.77 -15.78
C GLN A 460 0.02 14.79 -14.65
N LEU A 461 -0.44 15.06 -13.43
CA LEU A 461 -0.48 14.08 -12.35
C LEU A 461 -1.61 13.07 -12.64
N ASN A 462 -1.24 11.85 -13.01
CA ASN A 462 -2.17 10.86 -13.57
C ASN A 462 -2.86 9.97 -12.52
N VAL A 463 -2.39 10.01 -11.27
CA VAL A 463 -2.92 9.21 -10.15
C VAL A 463 -3.10 10.12 -8.94
N ASP A 464 -4.12 9.85 -8.14
CA ASP A 464 -4.30 10.52 -6.85
C ASP A 464 -3.73 9.68 -5.70
N ASP A 465 -3.56 10.29 -4.53
CA ASP A 465 -3.08 9.60 -3.34
C ASP A 465 -4.10 8.54 -2.91
N TYR A 466 -3.66 7.30 -2.78
CA TYR A 466 -4.50 6.22 -2.28
C TYR A 466 -4.00 5.79 -0.91
N TYR A 467 -4.45 6.50 0.12
CA TYR A 467 -4.09 6.24 1.52
C TYR A 467 -2.58 6.27 1.81
N GLY A 468 -1.78 7.00 1.01
CA GLY A 468 -0.33 7.11 1.18
C GLY A 468 0.07 7.86 2.45
N TRP A 469 -0.86 8.61 3.05
CA TRP A 469 -0.69 9.27 4.35
C TRP A 469 -1.15 8.44 5.54
N ALA A 470 -1.96 7.41 5.30
CA ALA A 470 -2.44 6.51 6.35
C ALA A 470 -1.33 5.53 6.74
N LYS A 471 -1.36 5.08 7.99
CA LYS A 471 -0.52 3.97 8.46
C LYS A 471 -1.27 2.67 8.20
N ALA A 472 -0.60 1.69 7.59
CA ALA A 472 -1.14 0.34 7.44
C ALA A 472 -0.23 -0.69 8.09
N THR A 473 -0.82 -1.70 8.73
CA THR A 473 -0.14 -2.93 9.17
C THR A 473 -0.71 -4.11 8.40
N ALA A 474 0.02 -5.22 8.35
CA ALA A 474 -0.41 -6.44 7.70
C ALA A 474 -0.05 -7.65 8.57
N GLU A 475 -0.84 -8.72 8.47
CA GLU A 475 -0.54 -9.99 9.14
C GLU A 475 0.38 -10.87 8.29
N ARG A 476 0.24 -10.83 6.97
CA ARG A 476 1.07 -11.61 6.04
C ARG A 476 1.38 -10.85 4.77
N LEU A 477 2.52 -11.20 4.18
CA LEU A 477 3.01 -10.65 2.94
C LEU A 477 3.26 -11.77 1.93
N TYR A 478 3.02 -11.51 0.66
CA TYR A 478 3.39 -12.43 -0.42
C TYR A 478 3.96 -11.66 -1.61
N THR A 479 4.99 -12.21 -2.25
CA THR A 479 5.57 -11.58 -3.45
C THR A 479 5.21 -12.35 -4.70
N TYR A 480 4.72 -11.62 -5.72
CA TYR A 480 4.35 -12.21 -7.00
C TYR A 480 4.56 -11.19 -8.12
N ASN A 481 5.24 -11.60 -9.20
CA ASN A 481 5.54 -10.75 -10.36
C ASN A 481 6.16 -9.38 -10.01
N GLY A 482 7.08 -9.34 -9.05
CA GLY A 482 7.74 -8.11 -8.62
C GLY A 482 6.84 -7.17 -7.81
N ARG A 483 5.66 -7.63 -7.35
CA ARG A 483 4.75 -6.87 -6.50
C ARG A 483 4.69 -7.45 -5.10
N LEU A 484 4.48 -6.59 -4.12
CA LEU A 484 4.15 -6.97 -2.75
C LEU A 484 2.62 -7.06 -2.60
N GLN A 485 2.14 -8.17 -2.07
CA GLN A 485 0.76 -8.40 -1.67
C GLN A 485 0.69 -8.37 -0.15
N ALA A 486 -0.17 -7.53 0.42
CA ALA A 486 -0.39 -7.45 1.86
C ALA A 486 -1.83 -7.86 2.22
N ILE A 487 -1.98 -8.70 3.26
CA ILE A 487 -3.27 -9.23 3.74
C ILE A 487 -3.39 -9.17 5.26
N GLY A 488 -4.63 -9.26 5.75
CA GLY A 488 -4.94 -9.06 7.18
C GLY A 488 -4.58 -7.63 7.58
N LEU A 489 -5.07 -6.68 6.80
CA LEU A 489 -4.68 -5.27 6.89
C LEU A 489 -5.45 -4.56 8.00
N LEU A 490 -4.73 -3.75 8.79
CA LEU A 490 -5.31 -2.70 9.62
C LEU A 490 -4.88 -1.35 9.08
N ARG A 491 -5.84 -0.48 8.78
CA ARG A 491 -5.57 0.89 8.34
C ARG A 491 -5.92 1.88 9.45
N TYR A 492 -4.92 2.63 9.91
CA TYR A 492 -5.11 3.69 10.88
C TYR A 492 -5.39 5.01 10.17
N PRO A 493 -6.37 5.80 10.64
CA PRO A 493 -6.70 7.07 10.01
C PRO A 493 -5.52 8.04 10.08
N PHE A 494 -5.33 8.83 9.03
CA PHE A 494 -4.31 9.86 8.98
C PHE A 494 -4.74 11.07 9.85
N GLY A 495 -3.85 11.66 10.65
CA GLY A 495 -4.23 12.84 11.47
C GLY A 495 -4.80 14.02 10.67
N GLY A 496 -4.54 14.10 9.36
CA GLY A 496 -4.94 15.21 8.49
C GLY A 496 -3.80 16.19 8.27
N PHE A 497 -3.97 17.13 7.33
CA PHE A 497 -2.98 18.18 7.08
C PHE A 497 -3.19 19.36 8.03
N SER A 498 -2.11 20.06 8.36
CA SER A 498 -2.17 21.24 9.25
C SER A 498 -2.54 22.55 8.54
N ASN A 499 -2.56 22.57 7.20
CA ASN A 499 -2.88 23.74 6.38
C ASN A 499 -3.43 23.28 5.02
N PHE A 500 -4.28 24.12 4.42
CA PHE A 500 -5.00 23.87 3.17
C PHE A 500 -4.85 25.02 2.15
N THR A 501 -4.11 26.08 2.50
CA THR A 501 -4.00 27.30 1.69
C THR A 501 -2.53 27.65 1.42
N GLY A 502 -2.20 28.08 0.21
CA GLY A 502 -0.86 28.54 -0.15
C GLY A 502 -0.59 29.95 0.38
N ARG A 503 -0.36 30.07 1.70
CA ARG A 503 -0.11 31.32 2.42
C ARG A 503 1.08 31.26 3.38
N ASP A 504 1.57 32.43 3.75
CA ASP A 504 2.39 32.55 4.97
C ASP A 504 1.51 32.37 6.20
N LEU A 505 1.81 31.36 7.03
CA LEU A 505 1.05 30.99 8.22
C LEU A 505 1.48 31.76 9.47
N THR A 506 2.41 32.71 9.33
CA THR A 506 2.90 33.52 10.45
C THR A 506 1.76 34.31 11.10
N GLY A 507 1.50 34.02 12.38
CA GLY A 507 0.44 34.68 13.15
C GLY A 507 -0.94 34.02 13.07
N ASP A 508 -1.04 32.84 12.47
CA ASP A 508 -2.28 32.06 12.45
C ASP A 508 -2.62 31.46 13.83
N ASP A 509 -3.93 31.31 14.07
CA ASP A 509 -4.45 30.65 15.26
C ASP A 509 -4.29 29.12 15.11
N TYR A 510 -4.11 28.43 16.24
CA TYR A 510 -3.97 26.97 16.28
C TYR A 510 -5.24 26.32 16.83
N TYR A 511 -5.72 25.30 16.12
CA TYR A 511 -6.91 24.54 16.50
C TYR A 511 -6.60 23.05 16.57
N TYR A 512 -7.15 22.36 17.56
CA TYR A 512 -7.27 20.91 17.48
C TYR A 512 -8.29 20.58 16.40
N MET A 513 -7.85 19.88 15.36
CA MET A 513 -8.67 19.46 14.24
C MET A 513 -9.00 17.98 14.42
N TYR A 514 -10.25 17.70 14.79
CA TYR A 514 -10.77 16.35 14.84
C TYR A 514 -11.48 16.04 13.53
N THR A 515 -11.14 14.94 12.87
CA THR A 515 -11.84 14.50 11.64
C THR A 515 -12.58 13.21 11.92
N HIS A 516 -13.87 13.15 11.58
CA HIS A 516 -14.71 11.96 11.70
C HIS A 516 -14.68 11.16 10.41
N ILE A 517 -14.47 9.84 10.52
CA ILE A 517 -14.37 8.92 9.40
C ILE A 517 -15.31 7.76 9.68
N VAL A 518 -16.21 7.49 8.73
CA VAL A 518 -17.24 6.45 8.86
C VAL A 518 -17.18 5.54 7.65
N THR A 519 -16.89 4.27 7.89
CA THR A 519 -16.85 3.19 6.90
C THR A 519 -17.83 2.09 7.30
N ASN A 520 -17.88 1.00 6.52
CA ASN A 520 -18.70 -0.16 6.89
C ASN A 520 -18.15 -0.94 8.10
N THR A 521 -16.85 -0.79 8.41
CA THR A 521 -16.16 -1.57 9.44
C THR A 521 -15.55 -0.71 10.56
N SER A 522 -15.63 0.61 10.45
CA SER A 522 -15.04 1.54 11.42
C SER A 522 -15.85 2.85 11.52
N ASP A 523 -15.99 3.34 12.75
CA ASP A 523 -16.49 4.67 13.11
C ASP A 523 -15.47 5.27 14.08
N THR A 524 -14.68 6.22 13.58
CA THR A 524 -13.53 6.73 14.31
C THR A 524 -13.29 8.22 14.10
N TRP A 525 -12.69 8.84 15.11
CA TRP A 525 -12.14 10.17 15.02
C TRP A 525 -10.61 10.11 14.89
N THR A 526 -10.02 11.09 14.26
CA THR A 526 -8.56 11.32 14.31
C THR A 526 -8.27 12.77 14.63
N MET A 527 -7.05 13.07 15.09
CA MET A 527 -6.67 14.39 15.55
C MET A 527 -5.33 14.84 14.96
N ASN A 528 -5.29 16.11 14.56
CA ASN A 528 -4.06 16.85 14.31
C ASN A 528 -4.24 18.31 14.77
N VAL A 529 -3.18 19.10 14.72
CA VAL A 529 -3.22 20.54 14.94
C VAL A 529 -3.21 21.26 13.60
N ALA A 530 -4.23 22.08 13.37
CA ALA A 530 -4.34 22.94 12.20
C ALA A 530 -3.92 24.38 12.55
N SER A 531 -3.29 25.06 11.59
CA SER A 531 -2.92 26.47 11.66
C SER A 531 -3.78 27.20 10.63
N VAL A 532 -4.72 28.02 11.11
CA VAL A 532 -5.74 28.63 10.24
C VAL A 532 -6.00 30.08 10.66
N ASN A 533 -5.98 30.97 9.67
CA ASN A 533 -6.40 32.35 9.85
C ASN A 533 -7.94 32.47 9.86
N LYS A 534 -8.50 33.35 10.69
CA LYS A 534 -9.96 33.55 10.80
C LYS A 534 -10.67 33.84 9.48
N SER A 535 -10.02 34.56 8.56
CA SER A 535 -10.56 34.86 7.23
C SER A 535 -10.72 33.63 6.33
N PHE A 536 -10.17 32.47 6.72
CA PHE A 536 -10.10 31.26 5.89
C PHE A 536 -10.80 30.05 6.53
N LEU A 537 -11.37 30.18 7.74
CA LEU A 537 -11.96 29.07 8.50
C LEU A 537 -13.09 28.31 7.78
N ARG A 538 -13.84 29.01 6.90
CA ARG A 538 -14.92 28.45 6.07
C ARG A 538 -14.54 28.31 4.59
N GLY A 539 -13.24 28.43 4.30
CA GLY A 539 -12.65 28.28 2.99
C GLY A 539 -12.47 26.83 2.58
N TRP A 540 -11.50 26.59 1.69
CA TRP A 540 -11.14 25.26 1.22
C TRP A 540 -10.50 24.43 2.34
N ILE A 541 -11.10 23.28 2.62
CA ILE A 541 -10.58 22.24 3.50
C ILE A 541 -10.73 20.91 2.77
N TYR A 542 -9.70 20.07 2.83
CA TYR A 542 -9.70 18.77 2.17
C TYR A 542 -8.98 17.72 3.03
N TYR A 543 -9.62 16.58 3.19
CA TYR A 543 -9.09 15.43 3.90
C TYR A 543 -8.96 14.23 2.93
N PRO A 544 -7.80 13.56 2.86
CA PRO A 544 -7.50 12.53 1.84
C PRO A 544 -8.12 11.16 2.16
N ASP A 545 -9.41 11.15 2.49
CA ASP A 545 -10.25 9.95 2.63
C ASP A 545 -11.69 10.29 2.24
N PRO A 546 -12.29 9.62 1.24
CA PRO A 546 -13.68 9.86 0.85
C PRO A 546 -14.69 9.47 1.93
N ASN A 547 -14.29 8.72 2.96
CA ASN A 547 -15.16 8.35 4.08
C ASN A 547 -15.17 9.39 5.21
N ALA A 548 -14.38 10.48 5.09
CA ALA A 548 -14.42 11.56 6.05
C ALA A 548 -15.74 12.35 5.89
N THR A 549 -16.47 12.47 6.99
CA THR A 549 -17.83 13.05 7.03
C THR A 549 -17.84 14.48 7.56
N GLU A 550 -16.94 14.81 8.49
CA GLU A 550 -16.86 16.13 9.10
C GLU A 550 -15.53 16.41 9.80
N ILE A 551 -15.29 17.69 10.03
CA ILE A 551 -14.19 18.21 10.84
C ILE A 551 -14.74 19.06 11.99
N ILE A 552 -14.12 18.95 13.16
CA ILE A 552 -14.29 19.85 14.29
C ILE A 552 -12.99 20.60 14.53
N LEU A 553 -13.04 21.93 14.47
CA LEU A 553 -11.95 22.81 14.93
C LEU A 553 -12.25 23.27 16.35
N TYR A 554 -11.43 22.86 17.31
CA TYR A 554 -11.61 23.14 18.74
C TYR A 554 -10.48 24.01 19.30
N SER A 555 -10.83 25.06 20.03
CA SER A 555 -9.90 25.91 20.78
C SER A 555 -10.60 26.63 21.93
N GLY A 556 -10.17 26.39 23.17
CA GLY A 556 -10.59 27.14 24.36
C GLY A 556 -12.09 27.08 24.63
N GLU A 557 -12.63 25.88 24.87
CA GLU A 557 -14.06 25.61 25.12
C GLU A 557 -15.01 26.06 24.01
N LYS A 558 -14.46 26.29 22.81
CA LYS A 558 -15.21 26.64 21.62
C LYS A 558 -14.88 25.70 20.49
N TYR A 559 -15.87 25.35 19.70
CA TYR A 559 -15.70 24.50 18.54
C TYR A 559 -16.48 25.01 17.32
N LEU A 560 -15.96 24.69 16.13
CA LEU A 560 -16.61 24.91 14.85
C LEU A 560 -16.73 23.55 14.15
N ARG A 561 -17.95 23.18 13.76
CA ARG A 561 -18.24 21.94 13.04
C ARG A 561 -18.39 22.23 11.55
N ILE A 562 -17.63 21.50 10.74
CA ILE A 562 -17.53 21.69 9.29
C ILE A 562 -17.91 20.38 8.61
N PRO A 563 -19.06 20.30 7.93
CA PRO A 563 -19.42 19.11 7.17
C PRO A 563 -18.52 18.97 5.94
N LEU A 564 -18.16 17.73 5.63
CA LEU A 564 -17.42 17.36 4.43
C LEU A 564 -18.32 16.62 3.45
N ILE A 565 -18.04 16.79 2.16
CA ILE A 565 -18.66 16.03 1.07
C ILE A 565 -17.58 15.37 0.22
N ILE A 566 -17.88 14.20 -0.33
CA ILE A 566 -16.95 13.45 -1.17
C ILE A 566 -16.60 14.26 -2.40
N HIS A 567 -15.31 14.41 -2.69
CA HIS A 567 -14.85 15.07 -3.89
C HIS A 567 -15.15 14.20 -5.11
N PRO A 568 -15.74 14.73 -6.20
CA PRO A 568 -16.21 13.90 -7.31
C PRO A 568 -15.09 13.19 -8.06
N MET A 569 -13.88 13.75 -8.10
CA MET A 569 -12.75 13.27 -8.93
C MET A 569 -11.46 13.00 -8.16
N LEU A 570 -11.37 13.38 -6.89
CA LEU A 570 -10.17 13.24 -6.06
C LEU A 570 -10.50 12.28 -4.92
N ASN A 571 -9.53 11.50 -4.46
CA ASN A 571 -9.68 10.52 -3.40
C ASN A 571 -9.68 11.21 -2.02
N GLY A 572 -10.79 11.87 -1.69
CA GLY A 572 -10.95 12.58 -0.43
C GLY A 572 -12.28 13.31 -0.33
N SER A 573 -12.53 13.87 0.85
CA SER A 573 -13.69 14.70 1.15
C SER A 573 -13.28 16.13 1.45
N TYR A 574 -14.14 17.10 1.14
CA TYR A 574 -13.82 18.51 1.22
C TYR A 574 -14.97 19.36 1.77
N SER A 575 -14.66 20.58 2.18
CA SER A 575 -15.59 21.67 2.40
C SER A 575 -15.06 22.93 1.72
N PHE A 576 -15.94 23.70 1.07
CA PHE A 576 -15.59 24.98 0.46
C PHE A 576 -16.82 25.88 0.36
N THR A 577 -17.23 26.48 1.48
CA THR A 577 -18.49 27.25 1.52
C THR A 577 -18.30 28.71 1.15
N ASN A 578 -17.11 29.28 1.38
CA ASN A 578 -16.87 30.71 1.21
C ASN A 578 -15.47 31.00 0.63
N LEU A 579 -15.36 32.09 -0.12
CA LEU A 579 -14.07 32.73 -0.37
C LEU A 579 -13.63 33.53 0.87
N PRO A 580 -12.32 33.81 1.05
CA PRO A 580 -11.84 34.55 2.21
C PRO A 580 -12.41 35.97 2.28
N SER A 581 -12.66 36.48 3.49
CA SER A 581 -13.23 37.80 3.75
C SER A 581 -12.58 38.51 4.95
N ALA A 582 -12.78 39.84 5.07
CA ALA A 582 -12.09 40.69 6.05
C ALA A 582 -12.37 40.32 7.51
N GLU A 583 -13.62 40.03 7.86
CA GLU A 583 -14.03 39.76 9.25
C GLU A 583 -14.02 38.26 9.58
N GLY A 584 -13.96 37.39 8.55
CA GLY A 584 -14.35 35.99 8.70
C GLY A 584 -15.84 35.85 9.04
N ASP A 585 -16.42 34.69 8.77
CA ASP A 585 -17.86 34.44 8.99
C ASP A 585 -18.10 33.09 9.70
N ALA A 586 -17.10 32.62 10.43
CA ALA A 586 -17.17 31.41 11.23
C ALA A 586 -17.80 31.70 12.60
N GLU A 587 -18.93 31.05 12.88
CA GLU A 587 -19.58 31.07 14.19
C GLU A 587 -19.13 29.86 15.01
N PHE A 588 -18.60 30.11 16.20
CA PHE A 588 -18.16 29.06 17.12
C PHE A 588 -19.22 28.81 18.19
N GLU A 589 -19.47 27.53 18.48
CA GLU A 589 -20.32 27.08 19.57
C GLU A 589 -19.48 26.81 20.82
N SER A 590 -20.08 26.96 22.01
CA SER A 590 -19.43 26.63 23.27
C SER A 590 -19.62 25.15 23.63
N ILE A 591 -18.59 24.54 24.21
CA ILE A 591 -18.60 23.14 24.65
C ILE A 591 -17.60 22.94 25.78
N THR A 592 -17.94 22.12 26.78
CA THR A 592 -17.00 21.77 27.85
C THR A 592 -15.95 20.76 27.37
N GLU A 593 -14.81 20.66 28.06
CA GLU A 593 -13.76 19.69 27.71
C GLU A 593 -14.25 18.24 27.82
N ASP A 594 -15.02 17.92 28.87
CA ASP A 594 -15.59 16.57 29.06
C ASP A 594 -16.56 16.19 27.94
N GLU A 595 -17.41 17.13 27.50
CA GLU A 595 -18.32 16.92 26.36
C GLU A 595 -17.56 16.73 25.05
N MET A 596 -16.46 17.47 24.84
CA MET A 596 -15.58 17.27 23.67
C MET A 596 -14.95 15.89 23.67
N ILE A 597 -14.41 15.43 24.80
CA ILE A 597 -13.79 14.10 24.94
C ILE A 597 -14.82 13.00 24.65
N GLU A 598 -16.04 13.13 25.16
CA GLU A 598 -17.12 12.17 24.89
C GLU A 598 -17.55 12.18 23.41
N LEU A 599 -17.57 13.35 22.76
CA LEU A 599 -17.89 13.49 21.34
C LEU A 599 -16.86 12.76 20.45
N VAL A 600 -15.57 12.83 20.79
CA VAL A 600 -14.46 12.23 20.00
C VAL A 600 -13.92 10.92 20.59
N LYS A 601 -14.69 10.24 21.43
CA LYS A 601 -14.24 9.09 22.23
C LYS A 601 -13.59 7.93 21.47
N ASN A 602 -13.98 7.70 20.21
CA ASN A 602 -13.44 6.63 19.36
C ASN A 602 -12.20 7.10 18.58
N LEU A 603 -11.22 7.69 19.27
CA LEU A 603 -10.04 8.27 18.63
C LEU A 603 -9.07 7.20 18.12
N ASN A 604 -8.59 7.37 16.88
CA ASN A 604 -7.57 6.59 16.19
C ASN A 604 -7.82 5.07 16.17
N GLN A 605 -9.08 4.66 16.05
CA GLN A 605 -9.42 3.25 15.88
C GLN A 605 -9.10 2.81 14.45
N PRO A 606 -8.40 1.67 14.26
CA PRO A 606 -8.10 1.18 12.93
C PRO A 606 -9.35 0.62 12.24
N GLU A 607 -9.34 0.67 10.91
CA GLU A 607 -10.27 -0.06 10.06
C GLU A 607 -9.74 -1.45 9.76
N TYR A 608 -10.61 -2.46 9.90
CA TYR A 608 -10.30 -3.86 9.63
C TYR A 608 -10.64 -4.18 8.17
N LEU A 609 -9.62 -4.58 7.42
CA LEU A 609 -9.69 -4.85 5.98
C LEU A 609 -9.39 -6.33 5.69
N ASP A 610 -10.04 -7.22 6.45
CA ASP A 610 -9.76 -8.66 6.50
C ASP A 610 -9.98 -9.39 5.15
N SER A 611 -10.85 -8.86 4.30
CA SER A 611 -11.15 -9.41 2.96
C SER A 611 -10.39 -8.71 1.83
N GLN A 612 -9.51 -7.76 2.13
CA GLN A 612 -8.78 -6.99 1.12
C GLN A 612 -7.35 -7.46 0.93
N ILE A 613 -6.87 -7.32 -0.31
CA ILE A 613 -5.47 -7.53 -0.70
C ILE A 613 -4.96 -6.22 -1.26
N PHE A 614 -3.95 -5.62 -0.61
CA PHE A 614 -3.28 -4.44 -1.13
C PHE A 614 -2.07 -4.87 -1.96
N THR A 615 -2.10 -4.53 -3.25
CA THR A 615 -1.06 -4.86 -4.23
C THR A 615 -0.20 -3.63 -4.54
N SER A 616 1.12 -3.75 -4.40
CA SER A 616 2.04 -2.66 -4.74
C SER A 616 2.24 -2.51 -6.26
N VAL A 617 2.75 -1.35 -6.69
CA VAL A 617 3.21 -1.15 -8.08
C VAL A 617 4.45 -2.01 -8.39
N VAL A 618 4.81 -2.16 -9.69
CA VAL A 618 5.76 -3.21 -10.12
C VAL A 618 7.15 -2.82 -9.64
N ASN A 619 7.88 -3.76 -9.05
CA ASN A 619 9.26 -3.58 -8.58
C ASN A 619 9.41 -2.45 -7.56
N ASN A 620 8.32 -2.03 -6.92
CA ASN A 620 8.33 -0.95 -5.95
C ASN A 620 7.35 -1.27 -4.80
N PRO A 621 7.87 -1.65 -3.61
CA PRO A 621 7.04 -1.99 -2.46
C PRO A 621 6.53 -0.77 -1.67
N PHE A 622 6.89 0.46 -2.07
CA PHE A 622 6.57 1.69 -1.33
C PHE A 622 5.23 2.32 -1.75
N VAL A 623 4.67 1.91 -2.88
CA VAL A 623 3.49 2.55 -3.48
C VAL A 623 2.39 1.51 -3.72
N PHE A 624 1.24 1.80 -3.13
CA PHE A 624 -0.03 1.09 -3.34
C PHE A 624 -0.99 2.07 -4.00
N GLU A 625 -1.61 1.65 -5.09
CA GLU A 625 -2.58 2.45 -5.85
C GLU A 625 -3.97 1.82 -5.73
N ALA A 626 -5.02 2.62 -5.96
CA ALA A 626 -6.41 2.16 -5.91
C ALA A 626 -6.68 0.95 -6.82
N SER A 627 -5.98 0.87 -7.96
CA SER A 627 -6.07 -0.24 -8.92
C SER A 627 -5.52 -1.56 -8.38
N GLY A 628 -4.72 -1.52 -7.30
CA GLY A 628 -4.15 -2.66 -6.61
C GLY A 628 -4.94 -3.14 -5.39
N ASP A 629 -6.00 -2.44 -4.98
CA ASP A 629 -6.90 -2.88 -3.90
C ASP A 629 -7.95 -3.85 -4.46
N ASN A 630 -8.01 -5.06 -3.89
CA ASN A 630 -8.91 -6.12 -4.33
C ASN A 630 -9.62 -6.78 -3.14
N THR A 631 -10.95 -6.78 -3.16
CA THR A 631 -11.77 -7.47 -2.15
C THR A 631 -12.07 -8.90 -2.59
N VAL A 632 -11.67 -9.89 -1.79
CA VAL A 632 -11.90 -11.33 -2.03
C VAL A 632 -12.89 -11.89 -1.02
N GLY A 633 -14.09 -12.21 -1.51
CA GLY A 633 -15.13 -12.78 -0.66
C GLY A 633 -15.60 -11.81 0.43
N THR A 634 -16.11 -12.35 1.53
CA THR A 634 -16.54 -11.57 2.73
C THR A 634 -15.83 -11.99 4.01
N GLY A 635 -15.04 -13.06 3.94
CA GLY A 635 -14.32 -13.64 5.07
C GLY A 635 -12.91 -13.09 5.24
N LYS A 636 -12.22 -13.55 6.29
CA LYS A 636 -10.82 -13.20 6.55
C LYS A 636 -9.87 -13.99 5.67
N ILE A 637 -8.95 -13.28 5.01
CA ILE A 637 -7.87 -13.92 4.23
C ILE A 637 -6.80 -14.47 5.19
N LEU A 638 -6.52 -15.77 5.05
CA LEU A 638 -5.59 -16.53 5.87
C LEU A 638 -4.21 -16.67 5.22
N GLY A 639 -4.15 -16.69 3.88
CA GLY A 639 -2.91 -16.86 3.13
C GLY A 639 -3.11 -16.78 1.62
N ILE A 640 -2.04 -16.43 0.91
CA ILE A 640 -2.01 -16.32 -0.55
C ILE A 640 -0.82 -17.10 -1.07
N VAL A 641 -0.98 -17.73 -2.23
CA VAL A 641 0.12 -18.42 -2.91
C VAL A 641 -0.06 -18.39 -4.42
N ALA A 642 1.06 -18.41 -5.15
CA ALA A 642 1.03 -18.59 -6.59
C ALA A 642 0.48 -19.96 -6.97
N ASN A 643 -0.37 -19.99 -7.98
CA ASN A 643 -0.88 -21.21 -8.57
C ASN A 643 0.24 -21.88 -9.41
N THR A 644 0.39 -23.18 -9.25
CA THR A 644 1.55 -23.94 -9.74
C THR A 644 1.26 -24.74 -11.01
N GLU A 645 0.02 -24.72 -11.51
CA GLU A 645 -0.37 -25.47 -12.72
C GLU A 645 -0.96 -24.58 -13.83
N ALA A 646 -0.71 -24.99 -15.08
CA ALA A 646 -1.44 -24.51 -16.23
C ALA A 646 -2.81 -25.18 -16.34
N VAL A 647 -3.89 -24.40 -16.26
CA VAL A 647 -5.27 -24.90 -16.38
C VAL A 647 -5.56 -25.30 -17.84
N SER A 648 -5.21 -26.53 -18.24
CA SER A 648 -5.52 -27.19 -19.54
C SER A 648 -5.21 -26.42 -20.85
N GLN A 649 -5.16 -27.11 -21.99
CA GLN A 649 -5.01 -26.45 -23.29
C GLN A 649 -6.29 -25.70 -23.68
N GLY A 650 -6.38 -24.44 -23.24
CA GLY A 650 -7.50 -23.54 -23.47
C GLY A 650 -7.65 -22.46 -22.39
N GLN A 651 -7.10 -22.65 -21.18
CA GLN A 651 -7.16 -21.71 -20.04
C GLN A 651 -5.78 -21.51 -19.37
N PHE A 652 -4.71 -21.59 -20.16
CA PHE A 652 -3.34 -21.38 -19.68
C PHE A 652 -3.19 -19.96 -19.11
N GLY A 653 -2.79 -19.84 -17.83
CA GLY A 653 -2.55 -18.55 -17.19
C GLY A 653 -3.77 -17.81 -16.65
N GLN A 654 -4.96 -18.45 -16.58
CA GLN A 654 -6.18 -17.76 -16.15
C GLN A 654 -6.18 -17.35 -14.66
N TYR A 655 -5.60 -18.16 -13.75
CA TYR A 655 -5.62 -17.90 -12.31
C TYR A 655 -4.24 -18.00 -11.66
N PRO A 656 -3.43 -16.93 -11.66
CA PRO A 656 -2.09 -16.93 -11.09
C PRO A 656 -2.01 -17.03 -9.56
N LEU A 657 -3.05 -16.66 -8.81
CA LEU A 657 -3.03 -16.72 -7.34
C LEU A 657 -4.20 -17.51 -6.78
N LEU A 658 -3.92 -18.28 -5.72
CA LEU A 658 -4.91 -18.88 -4.82
C LEU A 658 -4.95 -18.08 -3.52
N VAL A 659 -6.15 -17.75 -3.07
CA VAL A 659 -6.43 -17.01 -1.84
C VAL A 659 -7.23 -17.90 -0.90
N PHE A 660 -6.64 -18.21 0.25
CA PHE A 660 -7.28 -19.02 1.29
C PHE A 660 -7.97 -18.08 2.28
N THR A 661 -9.26 -18.29 2.50
CA THR A 661 -10.05 -17.54 3.48
C THR A 661 -10.67 -18.48 4.51
N ASP A 662 -11.32 -17.92 5.53
CA ASP A 662 -12.11 -18.67 6.51
C ASP A 662 -13.47 -19.19 5.98
N GLU A 663 -13.82 -18.85 4.74
CA GLU A 663 -15.05 -19.31 4.06
C GLU A 663 -14.78 -20.23 2.84
N GLY A 664 -13.52 -20.34 2.38
CA GLY A 664 -13.14 -21.22 1.28
C GLY A 664 -11.83 -20.83 0.60
N ILE A 665 -11.65 -21.29 -0.65
CA ILE A 665 -10.51 -20.96 -1.49
C ILE A 665 -11.01 -20.25 -2.74
N TYR A 666 -10.40 -19.11 -3.03
CA TYR A 666 -10.64 -18.31 -4.21
C TYR A 666 -9.43 -18.35 -5.13
N ALA A 667 -9.67 -18.12 -6.42
CA ALA A 667 -8.65 -17.98 -7.43
C ALA A 667 -8.78 -16.60 -8.08
N MET A 668 -7.66 -15.88 -8.21
CA MET A 668 -7.62 -14.55 -8.81
C MET A 668 -6.96 -14.60 -10.19
N SER A 669 -7.60 -13.97 -11.18
CA SER A 669 -7.07 -13.77 -12.54
C SER A 669 -6.35 -12.45 -12.66
N VAL A 670 -5.28 -12.39 -13.45
CA VAL A 670 -4.63 -11.13 -13.83
C VAL A 670 -5.11 -10.65 -15.20
N ASN A 671 -5.20 -9.33 -15.35
CA ASN A 671 -5.36 -8.68 -16.65
C ASN A 671 -4.02 -8.55 -17.39
N ALA A 672 -4.05 -7.95 -18.58
CA ALA A 672 -2.87 -7.71 -19.41
C ALA A 672 -1.82 -6.79 -18.74
N GLU A 673 -2.21 -5.99 -17.76
CA GLU A 673 -1.34 -5.07 -16.99
C GLU A 673 -0.74 -5.74 -15.73
N GLY A 674 -1.09 -7.00 -15.46
CA GLY A 674 -0.63 -7.75 -14.29
C GLY A 674 -1.28 -7.33 -12.97
N LEU A 675 -2.46 -6.67 -13.02
CA LEU A 675 -3.35 -6.42 -11.89
C LEU A 675 -4.49 -7.45 -11.89
N TYR A 676 -5.12 -7.68 -10.75
CA TYR A 676 -6.20 -8.66 -10.67
C TYR A 676 -7.50 -8.12 -11.25
N SER A 677 -8.18 -8.92 -12.05
CA SER A 677 -9.40 -8.51 -12.78
C SER A 677 -10.62 -9.36 -12.51
N SER A 678 -10.44 -10.59 -12.03
CA SER A 678 -11.57 -11.43 -11.64
C SER A 678 -11.21 -12.37 -10.50
N ILE A 679 -12.20 -12.65 -9.65
CA ILE A 679 -12.07 -13.48 -8.44
C ILE A 679 -13.15 -14.56 -8.52
N HIS A 680 -12.75 -15.82 -8.36
CA HIS A 680 -13.66 -16.96 -8.50
C HIS A 680 -13.51 -17.91 -7.31
N PRO A 681 -14.60 -18.31 -6.63
CA PRO A 681 -14.53 -19.37 -5.63
C PRO A 681 -14.24 -20.70 -6.33
N ILE A 682 -13.22 -21.43 -5.86
CA ILE A 682 -12.84 -22.75 -6.41
C ILE A 682 -13.16 -23.89 -5.44
N SER A 683 -13.16 -23.63 -4.13
CA SER A 683 -13.46 -24.65 -3.13
C SER A 683 -14.10 -24.04 -1.89
N ARG A 684 -14.92 -24.82 -1.19
CA ARG A 684 -15.48 -24.49 0.14
C ARG A 684 -14.66 -25.08 1.29
N GLU A 685 -13.54 -25.75 0.98
CA GLU A 685 -12.64 -26.25 2.01
C GLU A 685 -11.88 -25.09 2.64
N VAL A 686 -11.84 -25.07 3.98
CA VAL A 686 -11.20 -23.99 4.75
C VAL A 686 -9.85 -24.47 5.26
N CYS A 687 -8.81 -23.66 5.03
CA CYS A 687 -7.49 -23.88 5.60
C CYS A 687 -7.53 -23.64 7.10
N ASN A 688 -7.04 -24.59 7.91
CA ASN A 688 -7.02 -24.44 9.37
C ASN A 688 -5.62 -24.09 9.94
N ASN A 689 -4.60 -24.05 9.10
CA ASN A 689 -3.24 -23.65 9.47
C ASN A 689 -2.55 -22.99 8.27
N ALA A 690 -2.45 -21.66 8.29
CA ALA A 690 -1.83 -20.91 7.20
C ALA A 690 -0.33 -21.25 6.98
N ASP A 691 0.40 -21.65 8.02
CA ASP A 691 1.81 -22.07 7.91
C ASP A 691 1.97 -23.41 7.15
N SER A 692 0.86 -24.13 6.90
CA SER A 692 0.87 -25.36 6.10
C SER A 692 0.82 -25.11 4.60
N ILE A 693 0.43 -23.90 4.16
CA ILE A 693 0.25 -23.59 2.73
C ILE A 693 1.60 -23.66 2.03
N THR A 694 1.78 -24.68 1.19
CA THR A 694 3.06 -24.98 0.56
C THR A 694 2.88 -25.23 -0.93
N PRO A 695 3.35 -24.33 -1.80
CA PRO A 695 3.39 -24.58 -3.23
C PRO A 695 4.48 -25.61 -3.57
N THR A 696 4.18 -26.50 -4.51
CA THR A 696 5.15 -27.41 -5.14
C THR A 696 5.25 -27.11 -6.64
N ASP A 697 5.80 -28.00 -7.47
CA ASP A 697 5.88 -27.78 -8.92
C ASP A 697 4.50 -27.67 -9.60
N LYS A 698 3.49 -28.40 -9.11
CA LYS A 698 2.16 -28.48 -9.78
C LYS A 698 0.96 -28.35 -8.85
N VAL A 699 1.17 -28.51 -7.55
CA VAL A 699 0.09 -28.63 -6.56
C VAL A 699 0.40 -27.75 -5.37
N VAL A 700 -0.61 -27.14 -4.78
CA VAL A 700 -0.51 -26.48 -3.48
C VAL A 700 -1.06 -27.41 -2.41
N TYR A 701 -0.27 -27.69 -1.38
CA TYR A 701 -0.70 -28.46 -0.21
C TYR A 701 -1.04 -27.53 0.95
N PHE A 702 -2.03 -27.93 1.75
CA PHE A 702 -2.46 -27.21 2.95
C PHE A 702 -3.22 -28.19 3.87
N THR A 703 -3.53 -27.79 5.09
CA THR A 703 -4.33 -28.61 6.02
C THR A 703 -5.75 -28.06 6.19
N SER A 704 -6.70 -28.97 6.35
CA SER A 704 -8.08 -28.67 6.74
C SER A 704 -8.57 -29.67 7.80
N GLU A 705 -9.80 -29.50 8.28
CA GLU A 705 -10.49 -30.46 9.16
C GLU A 705 -10.55 -31.89 8.57
N LYS A 706 -10.47 -32.04 7.24
CA LYS A 706 -10.43 -33.35 6.57
C LYS A 706 -9.07 -34.01 6.64
N GLY A 707 -7.99 -33.24 6.75
CA GLY A 707 -6.61 -33.73 6.80
C GLY A 707 -5.67 -32.90 5.92
N LEU A 708 -4.64 -33.54 5.37
CA LEU A 708 -3.78 -32.94 4.36
C LEU A 708 -4.53 -32.87 3.03
N MET A 709 -4.63 -31.67 2.51
CA MET A 709 -5.32 -31.31 1.29
C MET A 709 -4.32 -30.98 0.19
N ALA A 710 -4.72 -31.20 -1.05
CA ALA A 710 -4.02 -30.81 -2.26
C ALA A 710 -5.00 -30.02 -3.15
N THR A 711 -4.60 -28.86 -3.65
CA THR A 711 -5.37 -28.08 -4.62
C THR A 711 -4.59 -27.89 -5.91
N SER A 712 -5.27 -28.16 -7.03
CA SER A 712 -4.77 -28.06 -8.41
C SER A 712 -5.96 -27.83 -9.34
N GLY A 713 -5.81 -26.97 -10.36
CA GLY A 713 -6.82 -26.85 -11.42
C GLY A 713 -8.25 -26.49 -10.99
N GLY A 714 -8.45 -25.92 -9.80
CA GLY A 714 -9.77 -25.52 -9.29
C GLY A 714 -10.48 -26.55 -8.41
N GLU A 715 -9.85 -27.67 -8.06
CA GLU A 715 -10.38 -28.64 -7.10
C GLU A 715 -9.46 -28.80 -5.88
N ALA A 716 -10.05 -28.97 -4.69
CA ALA A 716 -9.33 -29.32 -3.47
C ALA A 716 -9.70 -30.74 -3.01
N ILE A 717 -8.71 -31.63 -2.93
CA ILE A 717 -8.90 -33.04 -2.55
C ILE A 717 -8.10 -33.40 -1.29
N CYS A 718 -8.65 -34.30 -0.46
CA CYS A 718 -7.94 -34.82 0.71
C CYS A 718 -7.00 -35.96 0.28
N VAL A 719 -5.69 -35.76 0.42
CA VAL A 719 -4.66 -36.75 0.07
C VAL A 719 -4.29 -37.66 1.24
N SER A 720 -4.69 -37.30 2.46
CA SER A 720 -4.48 -38.12 3.66
C SER A 720 -5.71 -38.92 4.08
N GLY A 721 -6.66 -39.17 3.17
CA GLY A 721 -7.88 -39.94 3.50
C GLY A 721 -7.58 -41.31 4.12
N GLN A 722 -6.47 -41.94 3.71
CA GLN A 722 -6.01 -43.22 4.27
C GLN A 722 -5.60 -43.14 5.76
N LEU A 723 -5.28 -41.95 6.29
CA LEU A 723 -4.93 -41.74 7.69
C LEU A 723 -6.09 -41.19 8.53
N SER A 724 -7.28 -41.02 7.95
CA SER A 724 -8.45 -40.41 8.59
C SER A 724 -9.09 -41.26 9.71
N GLY A 725 -8.80 -42.56 9.76
CA GLY A 725 -9.27 -43.45 10.82
C GLY A 725 -8.66 -43.13 12.18
N GLY A 726 -9.30 -43.62 13.25
CA GLY A 726 -8.76 -43.49 14.61
C GLY A 726 -7.35 -44.05 14.76
N LYS A 727 -6.63 -43.65 15.82
CA LYS A 727 -5.22 -44.02 16.04
C LYS A 727 -4.99 -45.52 15.79
N ASN A 728 -4.09 -45.82 14.84
CA ASN A 728 -3.72 -47.18 14.50
C ASN A 728 -3.16 -47.89 15.73
N ARG A 729 -3.59 -49.12 15.99
CA ARG A 729 -3.08 -49.94 17.10
C ARG A 729 -1.60 -50.31 16.94
N GLY A 730 -1.04 -50.16 15.75
CA GLY A 730 0.38 -50.35 15.47
C GLY A 730 1.27 -49.14 15.72
N LEU A 731 0.71 -47.95 15.98
CA LEU A 731 1.51 -46.75 16.28
C LEU A 731 1.94 -46.73 17.75
N PRO A 732 3.16 -46.23 18.06
CA PRO A 732 3.58 -46.01 19.44
C PRO A 732 2.58 -45.15 20.24
N SER A 733 2.45 -45.40 21.54
CA SER A 733 1.41 -44.78 22.40
C SER A 733 1.57 -43.27 22.55
N ASP A 734 2.79 -42.75 22.41
CA ASP A 734 3.17 -41.33 22.47
C ASP A 734 2.94 -40.56 21.17
N PHE A 735 2.66 -41.23 20.05
CA PHE A 735 2.35 -40.56 18.78
C PHE A 735 0.95 -39.93 18.81
N LEU A 736 0.86 -38.70 18.28
CA LEU A 736 -0.42 -37.98 18.14
C LEU A 736 -1.30 -38.63 17.06
N PRO A 737 -2.64 -38.57 17.20
CA PRO A 737 -3.54 -38.79 16.07
C PRO A 737 -3.17 -37.88 14.90
N PHE A 738 -3.26 -38.38 13.66
CA PHE A 738 -2.77 -37.66 12.49
C PHE A 738 -3.42 -36.28 12.31
N LYS A 739 -4.73 -36.15 12.55
CA LYS A 739 -5.41 -34.85 12.47
C LYS A 739 -4.88 -33.85 13.49
N THR A 740 -4.72 -34.26 14.75
CA THR A 740 -4.12 -33.44 15.81
C THR A 740 -2.66 -33.08 15.51
N PHE A 741 -1.92 -33.96 14.83
CA PHE A 741 -0.57 -33.67 14.36
C PHE A 741 -0.57 -32.52 13.33
N LEU A 742 -1.58 -32.40 12.47
CA LEU A 742 -1.61 -31.38 11.42
C LEU A 742 -1.88 -29.94 11.94
N GLU A 743 -2.52 -29.79 13.11
CA GLU A 743 -2.89 -28.48 13.68
C GLU A 743 -1.72 -27.50 13.86
N ASN A 744 -0.49 -28.01 14.09
CA ASN A 744 0.71 -27.19 14.30
C ASN A 744 1.83 -27.61 13.34
N CYS A 745 1.47 -28.02 12.12
CA CYS A 745 2.42 -28.53 11.15
C CYS A 745 3.14 -27.43 10.35
N LEU A 746 4.32 -27.77 9.87
CA LEU A 746 5.11 -27.03 8.90
C LEU A 746 5.46 -28.00 7.77
N ILE A 747 5.35 -27.59 6.51
CA ILE A 747 5.58 -28.48 5.36
C ILE A 747 6.80 -27.98 4.59
N ALA A 748 7.77 -28.86 4.38
CA ALA A 748 8.93 -28.62 3.52
C ALA A 748 8.84 -29.50 2.28
N TYR A 749 9.06 -28.92 1.11
CA TYR A 749 9.08 -29.65 -0.16
C TYR A 749 10.50 -30.11 -0.50
N ASP A 750 10.71 -31.42 -0.48
CA ASP A 750 11.94 -32.07 -0.95
C ASP A 750 11.85 -32.24 -2.48
N TYR A 751 12.27 -31.21 -3.20
CA TYR A 751 12.13 -31.11 -4.66
C TYR A 751 12.78 -32.29 -5.39
N LYS A 752 14.02 -32.65 -5.03
CA LYS A 752 14.77 -33.74 -5.67
C LYS A 752 14.08 -35.10 -5.51
N ALA A 753 13.50 -35.35 -4.33
CA ALA A 753 12.88 -36.62 -4.00
C ALA A 753 11.39 -36.70 -4.30
N SER A 754 10.74 -35.58 -4.66
CA SER A 754 9.27 -35.44 -4.76
C SER A 754 8.55 -35.89 -3.48
N LEU A 755 9.10 -35.50 -2.32
CA LEU A 755 8.54 -35.80 -1.00
C LEU A 755 8.08 -34.52 -0.30
N LEU A 756 6.97 -34.60 0.44
CA LEU A 756 6.65 -33.60 1.45
C LEU A 756 7.12 -34.09 2.81
N ARG A 757 7.91 -33.27 3.50
CA ARG A 757 8.28 -33.50 4.90
C ARG A 757 7.38 -32.61 5.76
N ILE A 758 6.46 -33.23 6.48
CA ILE A 758 5.41 -32.58 7.28
C ILE A 758 5.82 -32.65 8.74
N PHE A 759 6.48 -31.60 9.21
CA PHE A 759 6.92 -31.45 10.59
C PHE A 759 5.78 -30.97 11.48
N ASN A 760 5.95 -31.11 12.79
CA ASN A 760 5.10 -30.47 13.80
C ASN A 760 6.00 -29.84 14.87
N LYS A 761 5.65 -28.61 15.28
CA LYS A 761 6.45 -27.80 16.21
C LYS A 761 6.61 -28.42 17.62
N LYS A 762 5.88 -29.50 17.92
CA LYS A 762 5.81 -30.17 19.24
C LYS A 762 6.20 -31.65 19.20
N THR A 763 6.62 -32.19 18.05
CA THR A 763 7.03 -33.60 17.91
C THR A 763 8.46 -33.75 17.39
N SER A 764 9.15 -34.81 17.85
CA SER A 764 10.50 -35.18 17.40
C SER A 764 10.51 -36.11 16.18
N TYR A 765 9.33 -36.33 15.60
CA TYR A 765 9.11 -37.05 14.36
C TYR A 765 8.30 -36.18 13.41
N HIS A 766 8.37 -36.50 12.12
CA HIS A 766 7.60 -35.88 11.05
C HIS A 766 7.03 -36.95 10.12
N TYR A 767 5.93 -36.63 9.45
CA TYR A 767 5.40 -37.46 8.39
C TYR A 767 6.12 -37.14 7.08
N VAL A 768 6.33 -38.16 6.26
CA VAL A 768 6.87 -38.03 4.91
C VAL A 768 5.81 -38.54 3.95
N TYR A 769 5.35 -37.69 3.04
CA TYR A 769 4.40 -38.04 2.00
C TYR A 769 5.11 -38.13 0.66
N ASN A 770 5.07 -39.31 0.03
CA ASN A 770 5.52 -39.49 -1.33
C ASN A 770 4.41 -39.01 -2.28
N MET A 771 4.69 -37.93 -3.03
CA MET A 771 3.72 -37.30 -3.92
C MET A 771 3.40 -38.16 -5.15
N VAL A 772 4.33 -39.03 -5.57
CA VAL A 772 4.19 -39.90 -6.74
C VAL A 772 3.32 -41.11 -6.40
N ASP A 773 3.71 -41.86 -5.37
CA ASP A 773 3.02 -43.08 -4.95
C ASP A 773 1.82 -42.83 -4.01
N LYS A 774 1.66 -41.59 -3.54
CA LYS A 774 0.57 -41.13 -2.66
C LYS A 774 0.48 -41.87 -1.33
N ILE A 775 1.63 -42.12 -0.71
CA ILE A 775 1.73 -42.89 0.53
C ILE A 775 2.48 -42.12 1.61
N PHE A 776 2.24 -42.52 2.86
CA PHE A 776 2.89 -41.94 4.04
C PHE A 776 3.90 -42.89 4.66
N SER A 777 4.94 -42.29 5.21
CA SER A 777 5.88 -42.87 6.16
C SER A 777 6.18 -41.87 7.27
N ILE A 778 6.93 -42.29 8.28
CA ILE A 778 7.37 -41.45 9.40
C ILE A 778 8.89 -41.41 9.39
N SER A 779 9.46 -40.25 9.68
CA SER A 779 10.90 -40.10 9.96
C SER A 779 11.11 -39.40 11.30
N HIS A 780 12.21 -39.69 11.97
CA HIS A 780 12.65 -38.91 13.13
C HIS A 780 13.45 -37.69 12.66
N ASN A 781 13.52 -36.65 13.48
CA ASN A 781 14.16 -35.38 13.14
C ASN A 781 15.71 -35.42 13.16
N TYR A 782 16.31 -36.58 13.47
CA TYR A 782 17.77 -36.86 13.46
C TYR A 782 18.63 -36.03 14.42
N THR A 783 18.66 -36.42 15.70
CA THR A 783 19.87 -36.45 16.55
C THR A 783 19.61 -37.43 17.70
N SER A 784 20.64 -37.76 18.49
CA SER A 784 20.55 -38.57 19.70
C SER A 784 19.67 -37.96 20.83
N SER A 785 18.99 -36.84 20.56
CA SER A 785 18.10 -36.11 21.48
C SER A 785 16.76 -35.75 20.81
N LYS A 786 15.73 -35.51 21.62
CA LYS A 786 14.43 -35.02 21.13
C LYS A 786 14.56 -33.56 20.67
N ILE A 787 14.64 -33.33 19.36
CA ILE A 787 14.62 -32.00 18.74
C ILE A 787 13.32 -31.75 17.97
N PHE A 788 12.84 -30.51 17.98
CA PHE A 788 11.60 -30.09 17.31
C PHE A 788 11.90 -29.12 16.19
N CYS A 789 11.09 -29.18 15.13
CA CYS A 789 11.20 -28.26 14.02
C CYS A 789 10.70 -26.88 14.47
N ARG A 790 11.56 -25.88 14.38
CA ARG A 790 11.25 -24.50 14.74
C ARG A 790 10.53 -23.79 13.60
N THR A 791 11.09 -23.86 12.40
CA THR A 791 10.58 -23.19 11.20
C THR A 791 11.05 -23.90 9.93
N VAL A 792 10.32 -23.66 8.84
CA VAL A 792 10.68 -24.07 7.48
C VAL A 792 10.68 -22.81 6.61
N ALA A 793 11.83 -22.48 6.02
CA ALA A 793 11.96 -21.36 5.11
C ALA A 793 12.06 -21.86 3.67
N ASN A 794 11.11 -21.42 2.83
CA ASN A 794 11.11 -21.73 1.41
C ASN A 794 12.26 -20.98 0.71
N ASN A 795 13.04 -21.71 -0.08
CA ASN A 795 14.18 -21.19 -0.83
C ASN A 795 14.32 -21.91 -2.18
N TYR A 796 13.20 -22.04 -2.90
CA TYR A 796 13.11 -22.89 -4.09
C TYR A 796 14.33 -22.76 -5.04
N PRO A 797 14.90 -23.89 -5.52
CA PRO A 797 14.45 -25.29 -5.30
C PRO A 797 14.88 -25.89 -3.95
N ASP A 798 15.54 -25.13 -3.08
CA ASP A 798 15.91 -25.56 -1.73
C ASP A 798 14.82 -25.25 -0.69
N ASN A 799 14.89 -25.92 0.45
CA ASN A 799 14.12 -25.59 1.65
C ASN A 799 15.04 -25.72 2.85
N LEU A 800 15.04 -24.69 3.70
CA LEU A 800 15.84 -24.69 4.92
C LEU A 800 14.94 -25.07 6.09
N VAL A 801 15.32 -26.14 6.79
CA VAL A 801 14.61 -26.61 8.00
C VAL A 801 15.47 -26.27 9.21
N GLN A 802 14.93 -25.47 10.12
CA GLN A 802 15.61 -25.11 11.36
C GLN A 802 15.02 -25.87 12.54
N PHE A 803 15.88 -26.40 13.40
CA PHE A 803 15.50 -27.06 14.66
C PHE A 803 15.76 -26.17 15.88
N ASP A 804 15.21 -26.58 17.02
CA ASP A 804 15.30 -25.80 18.27
C ASP A 804 16.70 -25.71 18.89
N ASP A 805 17.66 -26.52 18.44
CA ASP A 805 19.09 -26.37 18.77
C ASP A 805 19.79 -25.34 17.86
N SER A 806 19.03 -24.60 17.06
CA SER A 806 19.48 -23.60 16.07
C SER A 806 20.24 -24.18 14.87
N SER A 807 20.31 -25.52 14.75
CA SER A 807 20.83 -26.16 13.56
C SER A 807 19.88 -25.96 12.37
N VAL A 808 20.47 -25.76 11.21
CA VAL A 808 19.78 -25.56 9.93
C VAL A 808 20.18 -26.68 9.00
N TYR A 809 19.21 -27.25 8.30
CA TYR A 809 19.40 -28.32 7.33
C TYR A 809 18.89 -27.88 5.96
N SER A 810 19.59 -28.31 4.90
CA SER A 810 19.19 -28.09 3.51
C SER A 810 18.70 -29.40 2.89
N LEU A 811 17.57 -29.36 2.20
CA LEU A 811 17.02 -30.52 1.49
C LEU A 811 17.72 -30.77 0.16
N THR A 812 18.23 -29.74 -0.51
CA THR A 812 18.98 -29.93 -1.76
C THR A 812 20.39 -30.44 -1.55
N ASN A 813 20.97 -30.27 -0.35
CA ASN A 813 22.27 -30.84 0.01
C ASN A 813 22.23 -32.35 0.26
N ILE A 814 21.06 -32.99 0.27
CA ILE A 814 20.95 -34.45 0.34
C ILE A 814 21.69 -35.06 -0.89
N PRO A 815 22.68 -35.94 -0.67
CA PRO A 815 23.45 -36.54 -1.75
C PRO A 815 22.61 -37.52 -2.56
N LEU A 816 23.09 -37.90 -3.75
CA LEU A 816 22.52 -39.03 -4.48
C LEU A 816 22.62 -40.30 -3.63
N ALA A 817 21.69 -41.24 -3.83
CA ALA A 817 21.62 -42.45 -3.00
C ALA A 817 22.92 -43.27 -3.03
N GLU A 818 23.61 -43.28 -4.17
CA GLU A 818 24.90 -43.93 -4.41
C GLU A 818 26.08 -43.26 -3.68
N ASP A 819 25.99 -41.94 -3.42
CA ASP A 819 27.02 -41.16 -2.72
C ASP A 819 26.75 -41.04 -1.20
N ASP A 820 25.63 -41.57 -0.72
CA ASP A 820 25.20 -41.44 0.67
C ASP A 820 25.87 -42.50 1.56
N ALA A 821 26.92 -42.09 2.27
CA ALA A 821 27.65 -42.97 3.18
C ALA A 821 26.87 -43.37 4.45
N ASN A 822 25.71 -42.76 4.74
CA ASN A 822 24.96 -43.02 5.96
C ASN A 822 24.38 -44.45 6.02
N ASP A 823 24.34 -44.99 7.24
CA ASP A 823 23.52 -46.16 7.55
C ASP A 823 22.13 -45.76 8.02
N TYR A 824 21.16 -46.56 7.60
CA TYR A 824 19.73 -46.38 7.84
C TYR A 824 19.17 -47.57 8.61
N ASP A 825 18.59 -47.25 9.76
CA ASP A 825 17.80 -48.16 10.56
C ASP A 825 16.32 -47.88 10.31
N CYS A 826 15.62 -48.89 9.82
CA CYS A 826 14.23 -48.76 9.41
C CYS A 826 13.36 -49.82 10.09
N VAL A 827 12.10 -49.49 10.32
CA VAL A 827 11.11 -50.43 10.87
C VAL A 827 9.84 -50.30 10.08
N MET A 828 9.20 -51.41 9.75
CA MET A 828 7.83 -51.38 9.28
C MET A 828 7.03 -52.54 9.84
N THR A 829 5.74 -52.29 10.05
CA THR A 829 4.84 -53.30 10.58
C THR A 829 3.62 -53.39 9.68
N THR A 830 3.30 -54.60 9.23
CA THR A 830 2.10 -54.83 8.43
C THR A 830 0.84 -54.58 9.25
N ARG A 831 -0.26 -54.25 8.57
CA ARG A 831 -1.59 -54.47 9.14
C ARG A 831 -1.84 -55.98 9.27
N PRO A 832 -2.92 -56.39 9.98
CA PRO A 832 -3.23 -57.81 10.14
C PRO A 832 -3.38 -58.51 8.79
N LEU A 833 -2.49 -59.45 8.51
CA LEU A 833 -2.46 -60.27 7.30
C LEU A 833 -3.47 -61.40 7.44
N LYS A 834 -4.39 -61.50 6.47
CA LYS A 834 -5.40 -62.54 6.35
C LYS A 834 -4.86 -63.72 5.57
N LEU A 835 -4.00 -63.52 4.57
CA LEU A 835 -3.37 -64.59 3.78
C LEU A 835 -4.41 -65.60 3.24
N GLY A 836 -5.42 -65.13 2.51
CA GLY A 836 -6.46 -65.97 1.90
C GLY A 836 -7.79 -66.06 2.68
N GLY A 837 -8.04 -65.21 3.68
CA GLY A 837 -9.36 -65.03 4.32
C GLY A 837 -9.37 -65.04 5.85
N SER A 838 -10.26 -64.24 6.46
CA SER A 838 -10.31 -63.95 7.91
C SER A 838 -10.89 -65.06 8.80
N THR A 839 -11.52 -66.09 8.22
CA THR A 839 -12.17 -67.19 8.96
C THR A 839 -11.33 -68.45 9.06
N ILE A 840 -10.28 -68.58 8.23
CA ILE A 840 -9.53 -69.82 8.05
C ILE A 840 -8.28 -69.82 8.93
N LEU A 841 -8.09 -70.87 9.72
CA LEU A 841 -6.85 -71.12 10.46
C LEU A 841 -5.72 -71.55 9.53
N LYS A 842 -4.56 -70.88 9.64
CA LYS A 842 -3.39 -71.14 8.79
C LYS A 842 -2.15 -71.38 9.64
N SER A 843 -1.28 -72.25 9.15
CA SER A 843 0.08 -72.37 9.68
C SER A 843 1.08 -71.81 8.67
N LEU A 844 2.04 -71.02 9.12
CA LEU A 844 3.16 -70.59 8.28
C LEU A 844 4.08 -71.78 7.98
N ARG A 845 4.69 -71.77 6.79
CA ARG A 845 5.55 -72.83 6.29
C ARG A 845 6.85 -72.31 5.68
N GLY A 846 6.84 -71.07 5.22
CA GLY A 846 8.01 -70.39 4.71
C GLY A 846 7.80 -68.88 4.67
N LEU A 847 8.88 -68.15 4.88
CA LEU A 847 8.97 -66.71 4.73
C LEU A 847 10.30 -66.42 4.03
N LYS A 848 10.25 -65.82 2.84
CA LYS A 848 11.43 -65.44 2.06
C LYS A 848 11.37 -63.95 1.78
N HIS A 849 12.52 -63.30 1.78
CA HIS A 849 12.67 -61.86 1.60
C HIS A 849 13.27 -61.56 0.23
N LEU A 850 12.76 -60.53 -0.45
CA LEU A 850 13.30 -59.98 -1.68
C LEU A 850 14.04 -58.70 -1.29
N LEU A 851 15.31 -58.85 -0.93
CA LEU A 851 16.20 -57.82 -0.43
C LEU A 851 17.32 -57.60 -1.43
N ASP A 852 17.55 -56.34 -1.80
CA ASP A 852 18.72 -55.91 -2.56
C ASP A 852 19.58 -55.01 -1.67
N SER A 853 20.69 -55.55 -1.18
CA SER A 853 21.62 -54.88 -0.27
C SER A 853 22.92 -55.67 -0.15
N ASP A 854 24.05 -54.97 -0.14
CA ASP A 854 25.38 -55.58 0.02
C ASP A 854 25.69 -55.96 1.47
N ALA A 855 25.25 -55.15 2.44
CA ALA A 855 25.61 -55.27 3.85
C ALA A 855 24.43 -55.14 4.83
N GLY A 856 23.28 -54.67 4.36
CA GLY A 856 22.07 -54.49 5.15
C GLY A 856 21.44 -55.83 5.51
N THR A 857 20.77 -55.86 6.67
CA THR A 857 20.12 -57.07 7.17
C THR A 857 18.65 -56.84 7.46
N VAL A 858 17.83 -57.86 7.18
CA VAL A 858 16.42 -57.94 7.55
C VAL A 858 16.24 -58.91 8.69
N SER A 859 15.57 -58.44 9.74
CA SER A 859 15.00 -59.28 10.79
C SER A 859 13.48 -59.11 10.82
N VAL A 860 12.75 -60.19 11.12
CA VAL A 860 11.29 -60.17 11.12
C VAL A 860 10.74 -60.87 12.36
N THR A 861 9.89 -60.17 13.10
CA THR A 861 9.10 -60.75 14.19
C THR A 861 7.70 -61.07 13.68
N VAL A 862 7.27 -62.31 13.85
CA VAL A 862 5.96 -62.77 13.41
C VAL A 862 5.03 -62.90 14.60
N TYR A 863 3.84 -62.30 14.51
CA TYR A 863 2.79 -62.41 15.50
C TYR A 863 1.60 -63.19 14.93
N GLY A 864 0.96 -64.02 15.76
CA GLY A 864 -0.28 -64.71 15.43
C GLY A 864 -1.45 -64.20 16.29
N SER A 865 -2.64 -64.14 15.70
CA SER A 865 -3.89 -63.80 16.40
C SER A 865 -5.09 -64.59 15.84
N ASN A 866 -6.07 -64.86 16.70
CA ASN A 866 -7.34 -65.48 16.31
C ASN A 866 -8.50 -64.47 16.22
N ASN A 867 -8.34 -63.27 16.76
CA ASN A 867 -9.38 -62.24 16.81
C ASN A 867 -8.93 -60.89 16.22
N GLY A 868 -7.68 -60.79 15.75
CA GLY A 868 -7.10 -59.57 15.19
C GLY A 868 -6.84 -58.47 16.23
N LYS A 869 -7.03 -58.75 17.53
CA LYS A 869 -6.83 -57.80 18.63
C LYS A 869 -5.69 -58.23 19.56
N ASP A 870 -5.69 -59.50 19.96
CA ASP A 870 -4.70 -60.07 20.86
C ASP A 870 -3.61 -60.77 20.05
N TRP A 871 -2.37 -60.31 20.18
CA TRP A 871 -1.25 -60.73 19.35
C TRP A 871 -0.20 -61.45 20.20
N ILE A 872 0.28 -62.60 19.72
CA ILE A 872 1.35 -63.37 20.38
C ILE A 872 2.52 -63.54 19.42
N ALA A 873 3.72 -63.17 19.86
CA ALA A 873 4.95 -63.39 19.10
C ALA A 873 5.22 -64.90 18.96
N LEU A 874 5.48 -65.35 17.74
CA LEU A 874 5.70 -66.75 17.42
C LEU A 874 7.18 -67.11 17.59
N LYS A 875 7.46 -68.18 18.33
CA LYS A 875 8.82 -68.74 18.49
C LYS A 875 9.25 -69.67 17.36
N SER A 876 8.31 -70.12 16.52
CA SER A 876 8.55 -70.98 15.36
C SER A 876 7.45 -70.82 14.33
N LEU A 877 7.80 -70.85 13.04
CA LEU A 877 6.85 -70.76 11.92
C LEU A 877 5.95 -72.00 11.83
N PHE A 878 6.39 -73.17 12.32
CA PHE A 878 5.68 -74.44 12.20
C PHE A 878 4.70 -74.73 13.35
N GLY A 879 4.41 -73.74 14.20
CA GLY A 879 3.61 -73.90 15.42
C GLY A 879 2.09 -73.92 15.22
N LYS A 880 1.37 -73.56 16.31
CA LYS A 880 -0.10 -73.44 16.38
C LYS A 880 -0.64 -72.60 15.21
N PRO A 881 -1.75 -73.00 14.56
CA PRO A 881 -2.35 -72.19 13.49
C PRO A 881 -3.08 -70.95 14.02
N TRP A 882 -3.13 -69.90 13.20
CA TRP A 882 -3.74 -68.60 13.53
C TRP A 882 -4.61 -68.10 12.37
N LYS A 883 -5.59 -67.24 12.66
CA LYS A 883 -6.45 -66.61 11.63
C LYS A 883 -5.80 -65.39 10.99
N TYR A 884 -5.02 -64.65 11.76
CA TYR A 884 -4.32 -63.44 11.33
C TYR A 884 -2.84 -63.52 11.71
N PHE A 885 -2.01 -62.89 10.88
CA PHE A 885 -0.59 -62.69 11.15
C PHE A 885 -0.23 -61.21 11.12
N LYS A 886 0.80 -60.81 11.85
CA LYS A 886 1.42 -59.48 11.73
C LYS A 886 2.92 -59.68 11.59
N LEU A 887 3.53 -58.98 10.65
CA LEU A 887 4.98 -59.00 10.46
C LEU A 887 5.54 -57.64 10.85
N GLU A 888 6.51 -57.66 11.74
CA GLU A 888 7.32 -56.50 12.09
C GLU A 888 8.71 -56.71 11.53
N TYR A 889 9.07 -55.92 10.51
CA TYR A 889 10.38 -55.93 9.88
C TYR A 889 11.26 -54.88 10.55
N SER A 890 12.49 -55.26 10.85
CA SER A 890 13.55 -54.37 11.31
C SER A 890 14.74 -54.53 10.37
N PHE A 891 15.08 -53.42 9.73
CA PHE A 891 16.18 -53.28 8.78
C PHE A 891 17.34 -52.58 9.47
N LYS A 892 18.53 -53.17 9.37
CA LYS A 892 19.74 -52.65 10.01
C LYS A 892 20.86 -52.50 9.00
N ASN A 893 21.64 -51.43 9.13
CA ASN A 893 22.77 -51.10 8.28
C ASN A 893 22.40 -50.99 6.79
N PHE A 894 21.20 -50.49 6.47
CA PHE A 894 20.83 -50.21 5.09
C PHE A 894 21.57 -48.99 4.57
N LYS A 895 22.01 -49.02 3.31
CA LYS A 895 22.43 -47.84 2.55
C LYS A 895 21.24 -47.19 1.86
N ALA A 896 21.38 -45.91 1.48
CA ALA A 896 20.32 -45.21 0.77
C ALA A 896 20.00 -45.84 -0.60
N SER A 897 20.97 -46.54 -1.21
CA SER A 897 20.83 -47.32 -2.44
C SER A 897 20.15 -48.69 -2.24
N ASP A 898 20.05 -49.17 -1.00
CA ASP A 898 19.45 -50.48 -0.71
C ASP A 898 17.93 -50.43 -0.86
N SER A 899 17.34 -51.57 -1.22
CA SER A 899 15.91 -51.68 -1.41
C SER A 899 15.32 -53.00 -0.92
N PHE A 900 14.03 -52.97 -0.61
CA PHE A 900 13.27 -54.14 -0.20
C PHE A 900 11.97 -54.24 -0.99
N ALA A 901 11.94 -55.17 -1.95
CA ALA A 901 10.80 -55.39 -2.82
C ALA A 901 9.61 -56.05 -2.10
N GLY A 902 9.88 -56.86 -1.07
CA GLY A 902 8.83 -57.49 -0.26
C GLY A 902 9.16 -58.88 0.27
N SER A 903 8.12 -59.63 0.64
CA SER A 903 8.25 -60.99 1.18
C SER A 903 7.34 -62.00 0.49
N ILE A 904 7.83 -63.22 0.28
CA ILE A 904 7.02 -64.36 -0.16
C ILE A 904 6.67 -65.21 1.06
N ILE A 905 5.37 -65.36 1.30
CA ILE A 905 4.82 -66.15 2.41
C ILE A 905 4.22 -67.44 1.88
N GLU A 906 4.60 -68.55 2.50
CA GLU A 906 3.99 -69.87 2.29
C GLU A 906 3.13 -70.23 3.49
N THR A 907 1.84 -70.45 3.26
CA THR A 907 0.88 -70.86 4.29
C THR A 907 0.26 -72.20 3.97
N GLN A 908 -0.22 -72.88 5.01
CA GLN A 908 -1.03 -74.08 4.88
C GLN A 908 -2.34 -73.88 5.62
N SER A 909 -3.45 -73.86 4.87
CA SER A 909 -4.81 -73.81 5.42
C SER A 909 -5.15 -75.10 6.17
N ARG A 910 -5.73 -74.97 7.37
CA ARG A 910 -6.28 -76.08 8.16
C ARG A 910 -7.79 -76.09 7.99
N ARG A 911 -8.34 -77.10 7.32
CA ARG A 911 -9.81 -77.28 7.20
C ARG A 911 -10.40 -77.55 8.59
N GLU A 912 -11.52 -76.90 8.91
CA GLU A 912 -12.22 -77.06 10.20
C GLU A 912 -12.97 -78.41 10.30
N ASP A 913 -13.16 -79.15 9.20
CA ASP A 913 -13.94 -80.40 9.19
C ASP A 913 -13.10 -81.68 9.25
N LYS A 914 -12.42 -81.90 10.38
CA LYS A 914 -12.20 -83.27 10.89
C LYS A 914 -12.39 -83.29 12.40
N ILE A 915 -13.65 -83.43 12.81
CA ILE A 915 -14.00 -84.02 14.11
C ILE A 915 -13.25 -85.36 14.20
N ARG A 916 -12.57 -85.58 15.33
CA ARG A 916 -11.96 -86.86 15.67
C ARG A 916 -13.02 -87.80 16.21
#